data_AF-A0A3M2FGT1-F1
#
_entry.id   AF-A0A3M2FGT1-F1
#
_cell.length_a   1.000
_cell.length_b   1.000
_cell.length_c   1.000
_cell.angle_alpha   90.00
_cell.angle_beta   90.00
_cell.angle_gamma   90.00
#
_symmetry.space_group_name_H-M   'P 1'
#
loop_
_entity.id
_entity.type
_entity.pdbx_description
1 polymer ?
#
loop_
_entity_poly.entity_id
_entity_poly.type
_entity_poly.pdbx_seq_one_letter_code
_entity_poly.pdbx_strand_id
1 'polypeptide(L)'
;MKTLMEQYNPLTCCHVGIRSLEEVVTRDTRVCIMNILGNESRKVSPVSHAYSGGNIVAGVQYGRSAVLPTPAGDIPVYSRLADVMDVHTFDTGVIYLPPEAVYNGVTELCHYNKQLKKIIIITEKVSVKDQRLIRAICQANHIDLFGANCLGVADAWQHVRVGGALGGDHPEETLKKGSVAIHSNSGNFSTTIAEYLKTQGFGVTTVISSGKDVIIQFAVAEFLFAAQNDPRTKAVALYVEPGGYYEKQALDLIENGALPFDKPMVVCVTGRWKSNLSRACGHAGALAGSGDDAASKEAWFDAYFGVPAFDPEQPRRVSKRGVRVASIQHIPLAMKAVYEVTGMSCDFEPSGSLGLKPWFINNFGRTLPLSLRLDVHTAPEPYAARIEEVNRALGATLIRQNMRNASGASHIDTSTYVAALHNVPVVDLADFSYEENIFFSLSARHPEKELLPVLNMCLNYLSIPGNAALQTARSARRAGATPNQVLAGALACVGDNRERHVARRYMSGLIDIMGALALRDLHHYDKAAGLKKALRETFTFTQAPAASDAFPSLLMKAIRSLPEPGVLLKCVTDVLEEGYPEHAEWFLIAAVALHAVYPSLALKQMARQTAEDLPGYLSVVAQTLWLSVPQPEERPLFKALSAREDTAILSRSFTEIAYEALFNHAPDAIGLREFNALLALTLTNGPGTLSAKGAKESVSARNHISTAFMGFLTNTGLSHGGSGYEAVQYLLESFKGREPEDPADISRPGAIRELARERALAFKEYKEAEKVRGATRYKRIPCINHPVFKGKRVNTDPREAYIRKHLREAGVTNVFWEFYHALVEALYDVGATSNVYCVNIDAVIAVISLKLMWKPWREGRMKEQDMQDIGFLVFLLGRTAGIAAEIADHRSRGQDMDCRTPLKETRYVV
;
A
#
# COMPACT_ATOMS: atom_id res chain seq x y z
N MET A 1 37.15 6.08 -60.50
CA MET A 1 36.87 6.34 -59.07
C MET A 1 35.74 5.48 -58.51
N LYS A 2 34.58 5.33 -59.19
CA LYS A 2 33.46 4.45 -58.75
C LYS A 2 33.85 2.97 -58.61
N THR A 3 34.71 2.46 -59.50
CA THR A 3 35.20 1.06 -59.54
C THR A 3 36.34 0.74 -58.55
N LEU A 4 37.01 1.76 -57.97
CA LEU A 4 38.04 1.56 -56.94
C LEU A 4 37.47 1.58 -55.51
N MET A 5 36.29 2.18 -55.32
CA MET A 5 35.60 2.22 -54.02
C MET A 5 34.72 1.01 -53.72
N GLU A 6 34.32 0.23 -54.74
CA GLU A 6 33.61 -1.04 -54.51
C GLU A 6 34.51 -2.11 -53.86
N GLN A 7 35.84 -1.95 -53.90
CA GLN A 7 36.80 -2.88 -53.29
C GLN A 7 37.09 -2.64 -51.79
N TYR A 8 36.58 -1.57 -51.18
CA TYR A 8 36.95 -1.17 -49.80
C TYR A 8 35.77 -1.18 -48.80
N ASN A 9 34.82 -2.11 -48.93
CA ASN A 9 34.01 -2.49 -47.76
C ASN A 9 34.68 -3.68 -47.06
N PRO A 10 35.37 -3.49 -45.91
CA PRO A 10 36.03 -4.58 -45.21
C PRO A 10 35.05 -5.60 -44.62
N LEU A 11 33.75 -5.32 -44.64
CA LEU A 11 32.66 -6.16 -44.12
C LEU A 11 32.02 -7.02 -45.22
N THR A 12 32.85 -7.65 -46.05
CA THR A 12 32.46 -8.35 -47.29
C THR A 12 31.44 -9.49 -47.13
N CYS A 13 31.15 -9.93 -45.90
CA CYS A 13 30.19 -11.00 -45.62
C CYS A 13 28.73 -10.54 -45.53
N CYS A 14 28.45 -9.23 -45.47
CA CYS A 14 27.10 -8.68 -45.29
C CYS A 14 26.89 -7.42 -46.15
N HIS A 15 25.68 -7.22 -46.71
CA HIS A 15 25.34 -5.95 -47.34
C HIS A 15 25.22 -4.84 -46.27
N VAL A 16 25.97 -3.76 -46.46
CA VAL A 16 25.91 -2.52 -45.67
C VAL A 16 26.02 -1.36 -46.65
N GLY A 17 24.91 -0.68 -46.91
CA GLY A 17 24.79 0.43 -47.85
C GLY A 17 25.26 1.77 -47.27
N ILE A 18 25.27 1.88 -45.94
CA ILE A 18 25.70 3.08 -45.21
C ILE A 18 27.22 3.14 -45.12
N ARG A 19 27.80 4.22 -45.66
CA ARG A 19 29.25 4.45 -45.67
C ARG A 19 29.66 5.56 -44.72
N SER A 20 28.78 6.52 -44.45
CA SER A 20 28.96 7.62 -43.50
C SER A 20 27.75 7.70 -42.57
N LEU A 21 27.93 8.05 -41.29
CA LEU A 21 26.80 8.20 -40.36
C LEU A 21 25.78 9.25 -40.80
N GLU A 22 26.18 10.26 -41.59
CA GLU A 22 25.25 11.25 -42.13
C GLU A 22 24.23 10.66 -43.12
N GLU A 23 24.48 9.46 -43.63
CA GLU A 23 23.60 8.75 -44.56
C GLU A 23 22.56 7.89 -43.83
N VAL A 24 22.72 7.66 -42.50
CA VAL A 24 21.83 6.80 -41.69
C VAL A 24 20.39 7.30 -41.79
N VAL A 25 20.16 8.57 -41.47
CA VAL A 25 18.88 9.28 -41.69
C VAL A 25 19.14 10.73 -42.07
N THR A 26 18.48 11.17 -43.15
CA THR A 26 18.55 12.53 -43.68
C THR A 26 17.18 13.18 -43.67
N ARG A 27 17.11 14.50 -43.92
CA ARG A 27 15.84 15.23 -44.08
C ARG A 27 14.99 14.71 -45.25
N ASP A 28 15.60 14.05 -46.22
CA ASP A 28 14.90 13.49 -47.37
C ASP A 28 14.25 12.13 -47.06
N THR A 29 14.67 11.47 -45.98
CA THR A 29 14.16 10.16 -45.56
C THR A 29 12.63 10.17 -45.50
N ARG A 30 11.99 9.29 -46.27
CA ARG A 30 10.54 9.09 -46.22
C ARG A 30 10.21 7.76 -45.56
N VAL A 31 9.32 7.79 -44.58
CA VAL A 31 9.09 6.67 -43.65
C VAL A 31 7.66 6.14 -43.76
N CYS A 32 7.53 4.81 -43.86
CA CYS A 32 6.28 4.09 -43.66
C CYS A 32 6.34 3.25 -42.37
N ILE A 33 5.31 3.36 -41.51
CA ILE A 33 5.26 2.66 -40.22
C ILE A 33 4.24 1.52 -40.24
N MET A 34 4.69 0.30 -40.01
CA MET A 34 3.84 -0.88 -39.85
C MET A 34 3.31 -0.94 -38.41
N ASN A 35 1.98 -1.05 -38.26
CA ASN A 35 1.23 -0.98 -36.99
C ASN A 35 1.29 0.41 -36.32
N ILE A 36 1.02 1.47 -37.07
CA ILE A 36 1.14 2.87 -36.59
C ILE A 36 0.13 3.23 -35.48
N LEU A 37 -1.03 2.57 -35.40
CA LEU A 37 -2.03 2.82 -34.35
C LEU A 37 -1.84 1.93 -33.11
N GLY A 38 -0.74 1.20 -33.03
CA GLY A 38 -0.33 0.46 -31.84
C GLY A 38 -0.13 1.37 -30.63
N ASN A 39 -0.15 0.79 -29.42
CA ASN A 39 -0.13 1.55 -28.17
C ASN A 39 1.07 2.50 -28.03
N GLU A 40 2.25 2.07 -28.49
CA GLU A 40 3.49 2.83 -28.47
C GLU A 40 3.66 3.71 -29.71
N SER A 41 3.51 3.13 -30.90
CA SER A 41 3.67 3.83 -32.18
C SER A 41 2.74 5.03 -32.32
N ARG A 42 1.49 4.95 -31.84
CA ARG A 42 0.54 6.09 -31.93
C ARG A 42 0.97 7.31 -31.13
N LYS A 43 1.84 7.14 -30.12
CA LYS A 43 2.37 8.21 -29.26
C LYS A 43 3.70 8.74 -29.78
N VAL A 44 4.60 7.83 -30.17
CA VAL A 44 5.95 8.16 -30.62
C VAL A 44 5.98 8.75 -32.03
N SER A 45 5.17 8.20 -32.96
CA SER A 45 5.21 8.62 -34.37
C SER A 45 4.91 10.11 -34.58
N PRO A 46 3.88 10.71 -33.93
CA PRO A 46 3.62 12.15 -34.06
C PRO A 46 4.81 13.02 -33.65
N VAL A 47 5.48 12.67 -32.55
CA VAL A 47 6.66 13.41 -32.06
C VAL A 47 7.83 13.26 -33.04
N SER A 48 8.08 12.05 -33.55
CA SER A 48 9.14 11.81 -34.54
C SER A 48 8.87 12.56 -35.85
N HIS A 49 7.62 12.57 -36.31
CA HIS A 49 7.18 13.29 -37.49
C HIS A 49 7.39 14.79 -37.35
N ALA A 50 6.96 15.36 -36.21
CA ALA A 50 7.10 16.79 -35.94
C ALA A 50 8.58 17.21 -35.84
N TYR A 51 9.37 16.47 -35.05
CA TYR A 51 10.81 16.74 -34.92
C TYR A 51 11.55 16.66 -36.27
N SER A 52 11.13 15.72 -37.13
CA SER A 52 11.77 15.45 -38.42
C SER A 52 11.24 16.28 -39.59
N GLY A 53 10.39 17.28 -39.34
CA GLY A 53 9.82 18.12 -40.40
C GLY A 53 8.90 17.37 -41.37
N GLY A 54 8.16 16.37 -40.88
CA GLY A 54 7.14 15.67 -41.66
C GLY A 54 7.63 14.47 -42.47
N ASN A 55 8.56 13.67 -41.92
CA ASN A 55 9.20 12.55 -42.65
C ASN A 55 8.32 11.28 -42.80
N ILE A 56 7.32 11.09 -41.94
CA ILE A 56 6.39 9.95 -42.02
C ILE A 56 5.31 10.22 -43.06
N VAL A 57 5.33 9.49 -44.17
CA VAL A 57 4.41 9.71 -45.30
C VAL A 57 3.11 8.91 -45.16
N ALA A 58 3.18 7.74 -44.51
CA ALA A 58 2.03 6.88 -44.28
C ALA A 58 2.28 5.89 -43.13
N GLY A 59 1.21 5.30 -42.63
CA GLY A 59 1.29 4.13 -41.77
C GLY A 59 0.32 3.04 -42.20
N VAL A 60 0.63 1.80 -41.82
CA VAL A 60 -0.24 0.64 -42.04
C VAL A 60 -0.83 0.20 -40.71
N GLN A 61 -2.14 -0.04 -40.69
CA GLN A 61 -2.84 -0.73 -39.61
C GLN A 61 -3.71 -1.83 -40.20
N TYR A 62 -3.27 -3.08 -40.11
CA TYR A 62 -4.00 -4.19 -40.73
C TYR A 62 -5.47 -4.23 -40.29
N GLY A 63 -6.36 -4.21 -41.29
CA GLY A 63 -7.82 -4.23 -41.11
C GLY A 63 -8.46 -2.88 -40.74
N ARG A 64 -7.72 -1.76 -40.72
CA ARG A 64 -8.26 -0.43 -40.41
C ARG A 64 -7.62 0.66 -41.28
N SER A 65 -8.44 1.59 -41.76
CA SER A 65 -7.98 2.84 -42.35
C SER A 65 -8.37 4.01 -41.45
N ALA A 66 -7.49 5.00 -41.30
CA ALA A 66 -7.70 6.14 -40.41
C ALA A 66 -6.76 7.29 -40.79
N VAL A 67 -6.75 8.34 -39.98
CA VAL A 67 -5.77 9.42 -40.01
C VAL A 67 -5.21 9.61 -38.61
N LEU A 68 -3.89 9.75 -38.48
CA LEU A 68 -3.24 10.06 -37.22
C LEU A 68 -2.85 11.55 -37.22
N PRO A 69 -3.51 12.39 -36.40
CA PRO A 69 -3.23 13.82 -36.38
C PRO A 69 -1.89 14.12 -35.72
N THR A 70 -1.14 15.08 -36.28
CA THR A 70 0.13 15.54 -35.71
C THR A 70 0.33 17.06 -35.89
N PRO A 71 1.20 17.70 -35.09
CA PRO A 71 1.51 19.12 -35.25
C PRO A 71 2.14 19.51 -36.59
N ALA A 72 2.77 18.56 -37.32
CA ALA A 72 3.46 18.82 -38.59
C ALA A 72 2.69 18.30 -39.82
N GLY A 73 1.44 17.88 -39.63
CA GLY A 73 0.59 17.33 -40.69
C GLY A 73 0.00 15.98 -40.32
N ASP A 74 -1.19 15.71 -40.82
CA ASP A 74 -1.89 14.45 -40.61
C ASP A 74 -1.21 13.31 -41.37
N ILE A 75 -1.00 12.18 -40.70
CA ILE A 75 -0.42 10.98 -41.32
C ILE A 75 -1.55 10.05 -41.77
N PRO A 76 -1.67 9.74 -43.08
CA PRO A 76 -2.69 8.80 -43.55
C PRO A 76 -2.37 7.37 -43.11
N VAL A 77 -3.40 6.64 -42.66
CA VAL A 77 -3.29 5.26 -42.20
C VAL A 77 -4.11 4.34 -43.09
N TYR A 78 -3.45 3.33 -43.64
CA TYR A 78 -4.01 2.39 -44.61
C TYR A 78 -4.15 1.00 -44.02
N SER A 79 -5.10 0.23 -44.55
CA SER A 79 -5.36 -1.14 -44.09
C SER A 79 -4.34 -2.17 -44.60
N ARG A 80 -3.63 -1.86 -45.69
CA ARG A 80 -2.66 -2.74 -46.37
C ARG A 80 -1.49 -1.92 -46.89
N LEU A 81 -0.32 -2.55 -47.04
CA LEU A 81 0.85 -1.87 -47.61
C LEU A 81 0.67 -1.55 -49.10
N ALA A 82 -0.04 -2.40 -49.86
CA ALA A 82 -0.32 -2.15 -51.28
C ALA A 82 -1.00 -0.79 -51.50
N ASP A 83 -2.01 -0.46 -50.69
CA ASP A 83 -2.73 0.82 -50.75
C ASP A 83 -1.80 2.02 -50.48
N VAL A 84 -0.75 1.83 -49.66
CA VAL A 84 0.28 2.85 -49.43
C VAL A 84 1.10 3.06 -50.70
N MET A 85 1.52 1.99 -51.36
CA MET A 85 2.38 2.03 -52.55
C MET A 85 1.70 2.67 -53.77
N ASP A 86 0.36 2.65 -53.82
CA ASP A 86 -0.41 3.29 -54.89
C ASP A 86 -0.36 4.83 -54.83
N VAL A 87 -0.10 5.40 -53.65
CA VAL A 87 -0.22 6.85 -53.39
C VAL A 87 1.10 7.47 -52.94
N HIS A 88 1.90 6.73 -52.16
CA HIS A 88 3.08 7.23 -51.47
C HIS A 88 4.35 6.49 -51.88
N THR A 89 5.46 7.20 -51.91
CA THR A 89 6.80 6.64 -52.07
C THR A 89 7.58 6.80 -50.77
N PHE A 90 8.34 5.77 -50.39
CA PHE A 90 9.17 5.80 -49.18
C PHE A 90 10.42 4.93 -49.33
N ASP A 91 11.48 5.26 -48.59
CA ASP A 91 12.76 4.54 -48.61
C ASP A 91 13.06 3.80 -47.30
N THR A 92 12.28 4.06 -46.23
CA THR A 92 12.52 3.50 -44.90
C THR A 92 11.24 2.90 -44.31
N GLY A 93 11.31 1.63 -43.90
CA GLY A 93 10.24 0.93 -43.20
C GLY A 93 10.50 0.82 -41.69
N VAL A 94 9.49 1.09 -40.86
CA VAL A 94 9.59 0.92 -39.40
C VAL A 94 8.58 -0.13 -38.93
N ILE A 95 9.03 -1.09 -38.12
CA ILE A 95 8.20 -2.20 -37.64
C ILE A 95 7.85 -2.05 -36.16
N TYR A 96 6.55 -1.90 -35.89
CA TYR A 96 5.92 -1.98 -34.56
C TYR A 96 4.98 -3.19 -34.43
N LEU A 97 5.28 -4.29 -35.11
CA LEU A 97 4.44 -5.49 -35.11
C LEU A 97 4.73 -6.40 -33.91
N PRO A 98 3.78 -7.24 -33.45
CA PRO A 98 4.06 -8.30 -32.50
C PRO A 98 5.20 -9.21 -33.01
N PRO A 99 6.00 -9.85 -32.13
CA PRO A 99 7.21 -10.59 -32.51
C PRO A 99 6.97 -11.64 -33.61
N GLU A 100 5.86 -12.37 -33.51
CA GLU A 100 5.44 -13.41 -34.46
C GLU A 100 5.12 -12.88 -35.87
N ALA A 101 4.82 -11.58 -35.99
CA ALA A 101 4.45 -10.93 -37.25
C ALA A 101 5.60 -10.15 -37.90
N VAL A 102 6.73 -9.95 -37.22
CA VAL A 102 7.86 -9.14 -37.72
C VAL A 102 8.41 -9.68 -39.04
N TYR A 103 8.66 -10.98 -39.14
CA TYR A 103 9.17 -11.61 -40.36
C TYR A 103 8.27 -11.35 -41.57
N ASN A 104 6.95 -11.50 -41.39
CA ASN A 104 5.98 -11.28 -42.46
C ASN A 104 5.93 -9.80 -42.86
N GLY A 105 5.96 -8.87 -41.89
CA GLY A 105 5.99 -7.43 -42.18
C GLY A 105 7.24 -7.00 -42.95
N VAL A 106 8.42 -7.53 -42.60
CA VAL A 106 9.66 -7.28 -43.35
C VAL A 106 9.56 -7.85 -44.77
N THR A 107 9.08 -9.08 -44.90
CA THR A 107 8.94 -9.74 -46.20
C THR A 107 7.98 -8.99 -47.10
N GLU A 108 6.87 -8.49 -46.55
CA GLU A 108 5.89 -7.66 -47.27
C GLU A 108 6.54 -6.35 -47.78
N LEU A 109 7.27 -5.64 -46.92
CA LEU A 109 8.00 -4.43 -47.29
C LEU A 109 8.99 -4.68 -48.45
N CYS A 110 9.84 -5.71 -48.36
CA CYS A 110 10.81 -6.06 -49.40
C CYS A 110 10.13 -6.53 -50.70
N HIS A 111 8.96 -7.18 -50.59
CA HIS A 111 8.22 -7.65 -51.76
C HIS A 111 7.63 -6.48 -52.55
N TYR A 112 6.87 -5.60 -51.89
CA TYR A 112 6.11 -4.53 -52.55
C TYR A 112 6.94 -3.27 -52.84
N ASN A 113 7.91 -2.91 -52.00
CA ASN A 113 8.70 -1.69 -52.18
C ASN A 113 10.12 -1.98 -52.66
N LYS A 114 10.36 -1.82 -53.96
CA LYS A 114 11.70 -1.97 -54.58
C LYS A 114 12.64 -0.78 -54.35
N GLN A 115 12.14 0.34 -53.82
CA GLN A 115 12.93 1.52 -53.48
C GLN A 115 13.35 1.54 -51.99
N LEU A 116 12.93 0.53 -51.23
CA LEU A 116 13.27 0.38 -49.83
C LEU A 116 14.78 0.24 -49.66
N LYS A 117 15.36 1.08 -48.81
CA LYS A 117 16.80 1.09 -48.48
C LYS A 117 17.05 0.65 -47.06
N LYS A 118 16.11 0.91 -46.14
CA LYS A 118 16.31 0.72 -44.70
C LYS A 118 15.10 0.12 -44.03
N ILE A 119 15.34 -0.75 -43.05
CA ILE A 119 14.32 -1.26 -42.15
C ILE A 119 14.79 -1.10 -40.70
N ILE A 120 13.90 -0.59 -39.84
CA ILE A 120 14.14 -0.43 -38.41
C ILE A 120 13.10 -1.24 -37.64
N ILE A 121 13.57 -2.22 -36.86
CA ILE A 121 12.70 -3.11 -36.07
C ILE A 121 12.74 -2.71 -34.60
N ILE A 122 11.62 -2.17 -34.11
CA ILE A 122 11.48 -1.74 -32.70
C ILE A 122 11.12 -2.91 -31.79
N THR A 123 10.38 -3.88 -32.33
CA THR A 123 9.86 -5.04 -31.60
C THR A 123 10.94 -5.83 -30.86
N GLU A 124 10.71 -6.14 -29.58
CA GLU A 124 11.55 -7.02 -28.76
C GLU A 124 11.16 -8.50 -28.92
N LYS A 125 12.06 -9.44 -28.59
CA LYS A 125 11.78 -10.88 -28.52
C LYS A 125 11.44 -11.52 -29.86
N VAL A 126 11.99 -10.99 -30.94
CA VAL A 126 11.91 -11.62 -32.25
C VAL A 126 12.73 -12.91 -32.19
N SER A 127 12.19 -14.02 -32.71
CA SER A 127 12.91 -15.30 -32.60
C SER A 127 14.24 -15.27 -33.37
N VAL A 128 15.26 -16.00 -32.90
CA VAL A 128 16.56 -16.09 -33.60
C VAL A 128 16.38 -16.61 -35.03
N LYS A 129 15.43 -17.54 -35.23
CA LYS A 129 15.07 -18.06 -36.55
C LYS A 129 14.62 -16.91 -37.47
N ASP A 130 13.68 -16.10 -37.01
CA ASP A 130 13.14 -15.00 -37.80
C ASP A 130 14.20 -13.94 -38.07
N GLN A 131 15.03 -13.59 -37.08
CA GLN A 131 16.12 -12.63 -37.25
C GLN A 131 17.13 -13.06 -38.32
N ARG A 132 17.45 -14.36 -38.41
CA ARG A 132 18.32 -14.91 -39.45
C ARG A 132 17.69 -14.79 -40.84
N LEU A 133 16.42 -15.12 -40.96
CA LEU A 133 15.69 -15.04 -42.23
C LEU A 133 15.50 -13.58 -42.68
N ILE A 134 15.15 -12.69 -41.75
CA ILE A 134 15.08 -11.24 -41.95
C ILE A 134 16.41 -10.72 -42.48
N ARG A 135 17.54 -11.04 -41.82
CA ARG A 135 18.87 -10.63 -42.28
C ARG A 135 19.15 -11.09 -43.71
N ALA A 136 18.89 -12.36 -44.01
CA ALA A 136 19.13 -12.93 -45.34
C ALA A 136 18.28 -12.24 -46.43
N ILE A 137 17.00 -11.97 -46.16
CA ILE A 137 16.11 -11.28 -47.11
C ILE A 137 16.57 -9.85 -47.33
N CYS A 138 16.90 -9.10 -46.27
CA CYS A 138 17.39 -7.72 -46.41
C CYS A 138 18.70 -7.67 -47.20
N GLN A 139 19.63 -8.59 -46.93
CA GLN A 139 20.88 -8.68 -47.67
C GLN A 139 20.67 -8.97 -49.16
N ALA A 140 19.77 -9.91 -49.49
CA ALA A 140 19.44 -10.24 -50.88
C ALA A 140 18.77 -9.09 -51.65
N ASN A 141 18.13 -8.16 -50.93
CA ASN A 141 17.46 -6.99 -51.50
C ASN A 141 18.27 -5.69 -51.34
N HIS A 142 19.52 -5.76 -50.85
CA HIS A 142 20.36 -4.60 -50.62
C HIS A 142 19.74 -3.54 -49.67
N ILE A 143 19.20 -4.02 -48.54
CA ILE A 143 18.53 -3.21 -47.51
C ILE A 143 19.35 -3.23 -46.22
N ASP A 144 19.64 -2.04 -45.68
CA ASP A 144 20.23 -1.88 -44.34
C ASP A 144 19.21 -2.17 -43.24
N LEU A 145 19.64 -2.87 -42.19
CA LEU A 145 18.76 -3.38 -41.15
C LEU A 145 19.22 -2.98 -39.75
N PHE A 146 18.31 -2.37 -38.99
CA PHE A 146 18.50 -1.96 -37.59
C PHE A 146 17.53 -2.70 -36.65
N GLY A 147 17.95 -2.92 -35.41
CA GLY A 147 17.21 -3.73 -34.44
C GLY A 147 17.44 -5.23 -34.65
N ALA A 148 16.58 -6.13 -34.17
CA ALA A 148 15.36 -5.89 -33.39
C ALA A 148 15.65 -5.38 -31.97
N ASN A 149 14.59 -5.17 -31.17
CA ASN A 149 14.70 -4.67 -29.79
C ASN A 149 15.48 -3.34 -29.68
N CYS A 150 15.16 -2.36 -30.52
CA CYS A 150 15.85 -1.08 -30.51
C CYS A 150 14.89 0.11 -30.37
N LEU A 151 15.42 1.29 -30.03
CA LEU A 151 14.68 2.55 -30.11
C LEU A 151 14.87 3.27 -31.46
N GLY A 152 15.55 2.65 -32.44
CA GLY A 152 15.77 3.23 -33.75
C GLY A 152 17.03 4.09 -33.85
N VAL A 153 16.97 5.11 -34.72
CA VAL A 153 18.11 5.97 -35.07
C VAL A 153 17.72 7.44 -35.13
N ALA A 154 18.66 8.32 -34.83
CA ALA A 154 18.47 9.76 -34.94
C ALA A 154 19.76 10.47 -35.38
N ASP A 155 19.60 11.54 -36.16
CA ASP A 155 20.65 12.47 -36.53
C ASP A 155 20.29 13.88 -36.01
N ALA A 156 21.11 14.39 -35.10
CA ALA A 156 20.90 15.67 -34.44
C ALA A 156 21.25 16.87 -35.32
N TRP A 157 22.11 16.71 -36.33
CA TRP A 157 22.47 17.78 -37.25
C TRP A 157 21.36 18.04 -38.26
N GLN A 158 20.76 16.96 -38.77
CA GLN A 158 19.68 17.01 -39.73
C GLN A 158 18.32 17.22 -39.08
N HIS A 159 18.24 17.09 -37.74
CA HIS A 159 16.99 17.05 -36.98
C HIS A 159 16.06 15.96 -37.48
N VAL A 160 16.53 14.71 -37.51
CA VAL A 160 15.73 13.58 -37.98
C VAL A 160 15.76 12.46 -36.95
N ARG A 161 14.58 11.92 -36.64
CA ARG A 161 14.39 10.77 -35.75
C ARG A 161 13.48 9.75 -36.42
N VAL A 162 13.92 8.49 -36.47
CA VAL A 162 13.15 7.40 -37.08
C VAL A 162 13.15 6.17 -36.15
N GLY A 163 11.97 5.61 -35.93
CA GLY A 163 11.76 4.47 -35.05
C GLY A 163 11.14 4.86 -33.72
N GLY A 164 11.80 4.48 -32.62
CA GLY A 164 11.38 4.66 -31.24
C GLY A 164 11.64 6.06 -30.66
N ALA A 165 11.41 6.17 -29.35
CA ALA A 165 11.44 7.43 -28.60
C ALA A 165 12.86 7.89 -28.22
N LEU A 166 13.79 7.92 -29.18
CA LEU A 166 15.12 8.52 -28.95
C LEU A 166 14.97 10.01 -28.59
N GLY A 167 15.58 10.43 -27.48
CA GLY A 167 15.43 11.80 -26.98
C GLY A 167 14.10 12.07 -26.24
N GLY A 168 13.27 11.05 -26.00
CA GLY A 168 12.01 11.21 -25.26
C GLY A 168 10.93 11.97 -26.05
N ASP A 169 10.07 12.68 -25.32
CA ASP A 169 8.96 13.46 -25.90
C ASP A 169 9.40 14.84 -26.43
N HIS A 170 10.59 15.31 -26.02
CA HIS A 170 11.22 16.56 -26.44
C HIS A 170 12.64 16.31 -26.99
N PRO A 171 12.77 15.72 -28.20
CA PRO A 171 14.06 15.25 -28.70
C PRO A 171 15.09 16.35 -28.85
N GLU A 172 14.67 17.60 -29.10
CA GLU A 172 15.51 18.78 -29.20
C GLU A 172 16.33 19.08 -27.92
N GLU A 173 15.84 18.66 -26.75
CA GLU A 173 16.55 18.87 -25.49
C GLU A 173 17.74 17.93 -25.35
N THR A 174 17.60 16.67 -25.80
CA THR A 174 18.63 15.63 -25.65
C THR A 174 19.50 15.46 -26.90
N LEU A 175 18.91 15.50 -28.10
CA LEU A 175 19.60 15.35 -29.38
C LEU A 175 20.20 16.69 -29.84
N LYS A 176 20.99 17.31 -28.98
CA LYS A 176 21.65 18.58 -29.28
C LYS A 176 22.83 18.35 -30.22
N LYS A 177 22.87 19.11 -31.32
CA LYS A 177 23.96 19.09 -32.31
C LYS A 177 25.34 19.21 -31.65
N GLY A 178 26.23 18.26 -31.92
CA GLY A 178 27.63 18.27 -31.49
C GLY A 178 28.49 17.28 -32.27
N SER A 179 29.54 16.74 -31.67
CA SER A 179 30.56 15.96 -32.38
C SER A 179 30.71 14.49 -31.95
N VAL A 180 29.89 14.00 -31.02
CA VAL A 180 29.94 12.60 -30.53
C VAL A 180 28.88 11.73 -31.19
N ALA A 181 29.26 10.60 -31.78
CA ALA A 181 28.30 9.57 -32.22
C ALA A 181 28.06 8.53 -31.12
N ILE A 182 26.83 8.04 -30.96
CA ILE A 182 26.46 7.05 -29.94
C ILE A 182 26.00 5.76 -30.61
N HIS A 183 26.58 4.63 -30.20
CA HIS A 183 26.03 3.30 -30.50
C HIS A 183 25.78 2.56 -29.19
N SER A 184 24.53 2.13 -29.00
CA SER A 184 24.10 1.53 -27.74
C SER A 184 23.24 0.31 -27.97
N ASN A 185 23.59 -0.80 -27.33
CA ASN A 185 22.73 -1.98 -27.28
C ASN A 185 21.43 -1.72 -26.51
N SER A 186 21.41 -0.73 -25.62
CA SER A 186 20.22 -0.36 -24.86
C SER A 186 19.56 0.88 -25.43
N GLY A 187 18.26 0.76 -25.71
CA GLY A 187 17.39 1.87 -26.07
C GLY A 187 17.51 3.04 -25.09
N ASN A 188 17.17 2.83 -23.82
CA ASN A 188 17.16 3.93 -22.85
C ASN A 188 18.53 4.59 -22.69
N PHE A 189 19.62 3.80 -22.62
CA PHE A 189 20.95 4.37 -22.42
C PHE A 189 21.47 5.13 -23.65
N SER A 190 20.93 4.90 -24.86
CA SER A 190 21.25 5.75 -26.00
C SER A 190 20.84 7.22 -25.77
N THR A 191 19.70 7.42 -25.12
CA THR A 191 19.17 8.75 -24.76
C THR A 191 19.85 9.29 -23.50
N THR A 192 20.04 8.46 -22.47
CA THR A 192 20.71 8.88 -21.22
C THR A 192 22.15 9.33 -21.45
N ILE A 193 22.90 8.65 -22.32
CA ILE A 193 24.29 9.03 -22.61
C ILE A 193 24.35 10.39 -23.32
N ALA A 194 23.45 10.64 -24.28
CA ALA A 194 23.33 11.95 -24.93
C ALA A 194 23.02 13.05 -23.91
N GLU A 195 22.13 12.78 -22.94
CA GLU A 195 21.82 13.71 -21.86
C GLU A 195 23.03 13.99 -20.96
N TYR A 196 23.77 12.95 -20.59
CA TYR A 196 24.94 13.06 -19.73
C TYR A 196 26.07 13.85 -20.38
N LEU A 197 26.29 13.66 -21.68
CA LEU A 197 27.33 14.36 -22.44
C LEU A 197 27.19 15.89 -22.37
N LYS A 198 25.95 16.42 -22.31
CA LYS A 198 25.70 17.86 -22.17
C LYS A 198 26.30 18.46 -20.89
N THR A 199 26.43 17.66 -19.84
CA THR A 199 27.01 18.10 -18.54
C THR A 199 28.50 18.44 -18.62
N GLN A 200 29.18 18.06 -19.72
CA GLN A 200 30.57 18.45 -20.01
C GLN A 200 30.70 19.16 -21.36
N GLY A 201 29.60 19.65 -21.93
CA GLY A 201 29.63 20.48 -23.14
C GLY A 201 29.69 19.72 -24.46
N PHE A 202 29.29 18.44 -24.47
CA PHE A 202 29.26 17.62 -25.68
C PHE A 202 27.84 17.46 -26.20
N GLY A 203 27.67 17.66 -27.51
CA GLY A 203 26.46 17.26 -28.23
C GLY A 203 26.69 15.98 -29.02
N VAL A 204 25.66 15.55 -29.74
CA VAL A 204 25.67 14.32 -30.53
C VAL A 204 25.59 14.61 -32.04
N THR A 205 26.18 13.73 -32.84
CA THR A 205 25.97 13.68 -34.29
C THR A 205 24.81 12.74 -34.61
N THR A 206 25.06 11.44 -34.47
CA THR A 206 24.12 10.36 -34.75
C THR A 206 24.01 9.45 -33.53
N VAL A 207 22.77 9.08 -33.17
CA VAL A 207 22.47 8.15 -32.09
C VAL A 207 21.83 6.92 -32.70
N ILE A 208 22.46 5.76 -32.52
CA ILE A 208 21.98 4.46 -32.98
C ILE A 208 21.72 3.57 -31.77
N SER A 209 20.45 3.23 -31.57
CA SER A 209 20.08 2.10 -30.74
C SER A 209 20.20 0.85 -31.62
N SER A 210 21.22 0.03 -31.38
CA SER A 210 21.39 -1.23 -32.13
C SER A 210 20.42 -2.31 -31.66
N GLY A 211 19.98 -2.19 -30.40
CA GLY A 211 19.16 -3.15 -29.70
C GLY A 211 19.97 -4.31 -29.11
N LYS A 212 19.28 -5.18 -28.37
CA LYS A 212 19.90 -6.34 -27.73
C LYS A 212 19.05 -7.60 -27.83
N ASP A 213 18.95 -8.09 -29.06
CA ASP A 213 18.60 -9.47 -29.35
C ASP A 213 19.89 -10.29 -29.65
N VAL A 214 19.74 -11.62 -29.85
CA VAL A 214 20.88 -12.53 -30.11
C VAL A 214 21.68 -12.09 -31.34
N ILE A 215 21.01 -11.59 -32.38
CA ILE A 215 21.65 -11.16 -33.63
C ILE A 215 21.58 -9.63 -33.72
N ILE A 216 22.73 -8.98 -33.67
CA ILE A 216 22.82 -7.53 -33.88
C ILE A 216 22.91 -7.27 -35.38
N GLN A 217 21.93 -6.57 -35.94
CA GLN A 217 21.82 -6.40 -37.38
C GLN A 217 22.76 -5.33 -37.94
N PHE A 218 22.92 -4.22 -37.20
CA PHE A 218 23.89 -3.16 -37.46
C PHE A 218 24.89 -3.09 -36.29
N ALA A 219 25.97 -3.86 -36.40
CA ALA A 219 26.90 -4.09 -35.31
C ALA A 219 27.95 -2.97 -35.22
N VAL A 220 28.87 -3.14 -34.26
CA VAL A 220 29.87 -2.10 -33.94
C VAL A 220 30.82 -1.88 -35.12
N ALA A 221 31.18 -2.93 -35.88
CA ALA A 221 32.08 -2.77 -37.01
C ALA A 221 31.47 -1.87 -38.12
N GLU A 222 30.21 -2.09 -38.48
CA GLU A 222 29.47 -1.24 -39.42
C GLU A 222 29.41 0.21 -38.93
N PHE A 223 29.09 0.38 -37.64
CA PHE A 223 29.01 1.70 -37.02
C PHE A 223 30.35 2.44 -37.03
N LEU A 224 31.45 1.78 -36.66
CA LEU A 224 32.77 2.41 -36.62
C LEU A 224 33.28 2.77 -38.02
N PHE A 225 33.02 1.92 -39.01
CA PHE A 225 33.30 2.24 -40.41
C PHE A 225 32.55 3.49 -40.85
N ALA A 226 31.24 3.55 -40.61
CA ALA A 226 30.43 4.73 -40.93
C ALA A 226 30.86 5.96 -40.12
N ALA A 227 31.23 5.78 -38.85
CA ALA A 227 31.68 6.85 -37.97
C ALA A 227 33.01 7.43 -38.40
N GLN A 228 33.96 6.62 -38.90
CA GLN A 228 35.23 7.10 -39.45
C GLN A 228 34.98 8.06 -40.62
N ASN A 229 34.05 7.69 -41.52
CA ASN A 229 33.78 8.44 -42.74
C ASN A 229 32.88 9.67 -42.54
N ASP A 230 32.19 9.80 -41.39
CA ASP A 230 31.39 11.00 -41.09
C ASP A 230 32.28 12.17 -40.60
N PRO A 231 32.47 13.24 -41.39
CA PRO A 231 33.34 14.37 -41.01
C PRO A 231 32.82 15.15 -39.80
N ARG A 232 31.53 15.02 -39.45
CA ARG A 232 30.91 15.70 -38.29
C ARG A 232 31.28 15.00 -36.98
N THR A 233 31.53 13.70 -37.05
CA THR A 233 31.82 12.85 -35.89
C THR A 233 33.31 12.91 -35.57
N LYS A 234 33.65 13.36 -34.36
CA LYS A 234 35.03 13.44 -33.84
C LYS A 234 35.36 12.33 -32.85
N ALA A 235 34.36 11.80 -32.15
CA ALA A 235 34.52 10.71 -31.19
C ALA A 235 33.27 9.84 -31.14
N VAL A 236 33.41 8.62 -30.61
CA VAL A 236 32.28 7.70 -30.43
C VAL A 236 32.10 7.32 -28.97
N ALA A 237 30.85 7.17 -28.53
CA ALA A 237 30.48 6.60 -27.26
C ALA A 237 29.76 5.26 -27.49
N LEU A 238 30.29 4.18 -26.89
CA LEU A 238 29.73 2.84 -27.02
C LEU A 238 29.14 2.37 -25.69
N TYR A 239 27.91 1.84 -25.72
CA TYR A 239 27.31 1.12 -24.60
C TYR A 239 27.13 -0.35 -24.97
N VAL A 240 27.91 -1.20 -24.31
CA VAL A 240 28.12 -2.59 -24.69
C VAL A 240 27.54 -3.53 -23.62
N GLU A 241 26.71 -4.46 -24.06
CA GLU A 241 26.19 -5.55 -23.23
C GLU A 241 26.89 -6.90 -23.51
N PRO A 242 26.94 -7.83 -22.53
CA PRO A 242 27.46 -9.19 -22.72
C PRO A 242 26.73 -9.96 -23.83
N GLY A 243 27.42 -10.93 -24.43
CA GLY A 243 26.90 -11.76 -25.51
C GLY A 243 27.24 -11.26 -26.91
N GLY A 244 27.67 -12.16 -27.80
CA GLY A 244 28.19 -11.91 -29.13
C GLY A 244 29.65 -11.44 -29.16
N TYR A 245 30.33 -11.72 -30.27
CA TYR A 245 31.73 -11.33 -30.53
C TYR A 245 31.86 -10.06 -31.39
N TYR A 246 30.77 -9.31 -31.57
CA TYR A 246 30.73 -8.15 -32.48
C TYR A 246 31.78 -7.09 -32.17
N GLU A 247 32.00 -6.79 -30.90
CA GLU A 247 33.01 -5.82 -30.47
C GLU A 247 34.42 -6.35 -30.71
N LYS A 248 34.68 -7.63 -30.40
CA LYS A 248 35.98 -8.25 -30.67
C LYS A 248 36.30 -8.25 -32.16
N GLN A 249 35.34 -8.61 -33.00
CA GLN A 249 35.47 -8.56 -34.45
C GLN A 249 35.80 -7.16 -34.95
N ALA A 250 35.10 -6.12 -34.44
CA ALA A 250 35.40 -4.75 -34.80
C ALA A 250 36.83 -4.35 -34.41
N LEU A 251 37.28 -4.69 -33.19
CA LEU A 251 38.64 -4.41 -32.73
C LEU A 251 39.70 -5.17 -33.55
N ASP A 252 39.46 -6.45 -33.87
CA ASP A 252 40.38 -7.26 -34.67
C ASP A 252 40.51 -6.71 -36.10
N LEU A 253 39.42 -6.22 -36.69
CA LEU A 253 39.44 -5.54 -37.99
C LEU A 253 40.21 -4.21 -37.94
N ILE A 254 40.20 -3.51 -36.80
CA ILE A 254 41.01 -2.29 -36.65
C ILE A 254 42.50 -2.66 -36.53
N GLU A 255 42.83 -3.62 -35.67
CA GLU A 255 44.23 -4.03 -35.42
C GLU A 255 44.89 -4.67 -36.65
N ASN A 256 44.14 -5.42 -37.46
CA ASN A 256 44.67 -6.01 -38.70
C ASN A 256 44.67 -5.04 -39.90
N GLY A 257 44.21 -3.80 -39.72
CA GLY A 257 44.18 -2.76 -40.75
C GLY A 257 43.05 -2.89 -41.78
N ALA A 258 42.14 -3.85 -41.63
CA ALA A 258 40.98 -3.97 -42.53
C ALA A 258 39.97 -2.84 -42.34
N LEU A 259 39.76 -2.37 -41.11
CA LEU A 259 38.88 -1.25 -40.77
C LEU A 259 39.74 -0.06 -40.29
N PRO A 260 40.01 0.93 -41.15
CA PRO A 260 40.75 2.12 -40.73
C PRO A 260 39.89 2.93 -39.75
N PHE A 261 40.37 3.11 -38.51
CA PHE A 261 39.65 3.84 -37.49
C PHE A 261 40.60 4.59 -36.55
N ASP A 262 40.56 5.91 -36.60
CA ASP A 262 41.49 6.79 -35.87
C ASP A 262 40.79 7.69 -34.84
N LYS A 263 39.45 7.66 -34.79
CA LYS A 263 38.66 8.50 -33.90
C LYS A 263 38.65 7.92 -32.48
N PRO A 264 38.74 8.75 -31.42
CA PRO A 264 38.69 8.25 -30.07
C PRO A 264 37.34 7.63 -29.69
N MET A 265 37.40 6.64 -28.79
CA MET A 265 36.24 5.88 -28.31
C MET A 265 36.11 5.95 -26.78
N VAL A 266 34.91 6.19 -26.25
CA VAL A 266 34.61 6.00 -24.83
C VAL A 266 33.61 4.87 -24.68
N VAL A 267 33.99 3.81 -23.97
CA VAL A 267 33.23 2.56 -23.97
C VAL A 267 32.76 2.21 -22.57
N CYS A 268 31.46 1.97 -22.39
CA CYS A 268 30.90 1.43 -21.15
C CYS A 268 30.46 -0.02 -21.39
N VAL A 269 31.15 -0.98 -20.76
CA VAL A 269 30.72 -2.38 -20.73
C VAL A 269 29.93 -2.63 -19.46
N THR A 270 28.71 -3.12 -19.57
CA THR A 270 27.84 -3.42 -18.42
C THR A 270 27.70 -4.92 -18.17
N GLY A 271 26.98 -5.29 -17.10
CA GLY A 271 26.50 -6.65 -16.91
C GLY A 271 27.44 -7.58 -16.13
N ARG A 272 28.45 -7.07 -15.43
CA ARG A 272 29.28 -7.87 -14.50
C ARG A 272 28.46 -8.69 -13.51
N TRP A 273 27.35 -8.14 -13.01
CA TRP A 273 26.45 -8.83 -12.07
C TRP A 273 25.76 -10.07 -12.67
N LYS A 274 25.68 -10.20 -14.01
CA LYS A 274 25.06 -11.35 -14.67
C LYS A 274 25.81 -12.66 -14.40
N SER A 275 27.12 -12.61 -14.10
CA SER A 275 27.90 -13.81 -13.76
C SER A 275 27.50 -14.42 -12.40
N ASN A 276 26.84 -13.66 -11.52
CA ASN A 276 26.40 -14.12 -10.20
C ASN A 276 24.97 -14.70 -10.20
N LEU A 277 24.34 -14.83 -11.37
CA LEU A 277 22.94 -15.26 -11.48
C LEU A 277 22.81 -16.59 -12.22
N SER A 278 22.00 -17.48 -11.64
CA SER A 278 21.62 -18.76 -12.25
C SER A 278 20.47 -18.64 -13.26
N ARG A 279 19.91 -17.44 -13.46
CA ARG A 279 18.76 -17.16 -14.34
C ARG A 279 19.10 -16.10 -15.39
N ALA A 280 18.66 -16.33 -16.62
CA ALA A 280 18.73 -15.36 -17.71
C ALA A 280 17.94 -14.09 -17.36
N CYS A 281 18.58 -12.93 -17.51
CA CYS A 281 17.97 -11.63 -17.25
C CYS A 281 17.68 -10.89 -18.55
N GLY A 282 16.41 -10.46 -18.73
CA GLY A 282 15.94 -9.48 -19.70
C GLY A 282 16.37 -9.71 -21.15
N HIS A 283 17.41 -9.00 -21.58
CA HIS A 283 17.87 -8.95 -22.97
C HIS A 283 18.56 -10.26 -23.40
N ALA A 284 17.98 -10.91 -24.42
CA ALA A 284 18.32 -12.25 -24.87
C ALA A 284 19.62 -12.30 -25.70
N GLY A 285 20.78 -12.02 -25.08
CA GLY A 285 22.06 -12.01 -25.82
C GLY A 285 23.20 -12.84 -25.23
N ALA A 286 23.24 -13.06 -23.91
CA ALA A 286 24.35 -13.76 -23.26
C ALA A 286 24.01 -15.25 -23.08
N LEU A 287 24.69 -16.11 -23.83
CA LEU A 287 24.74 -17.54 -23.54
C LEU A 287 25.85 -17.79 -22.52
N ALA A 288 25.60 -18.66 -21.53
CA ALA A 288 26.65 -18.99 -20.56
C ALA A 288 27.73 -19.85 -21.23
N GLY A 289 29.01 -19.53 -21.00
CA GLY A 289 30.15 -20.33 -21.46
C GLY A 289 30.71 -19.98 -22.84
N SER A 290 30.22 -18.94 -23.51
CA SER A 290 30.66 -18.54 -24.85
C SER A 290 31.87 -17.59 -24.90
N GLY A 291 32.48 -17.21 -23.77
CA GLY A 291 33.68 -16.37 -23.74
C GLY A 291 33.47 -14.90 -24.16
N ASP A 292 32.23 -14.44 -24.16
CA ASP A 292 31.75 -13.11 -24.58
C ASP A 292 31.01 -12.38 -23.43
N ASP A 293 31.38 -12.71 -22.20
CA ASP A 293 30.86 -12.08 -20.99
C ASP A 293 31.38 -10.65 -20.81
N ALA A 294 30.86 -9.96 -19.80
CA ALA A 294 31.26 -8.58 -19.51
C ALA A 294 32.79 -8.45 -19.30
N ALA A 295 33.38 -9.36 -18.52
CA ALA A 295 34.80 -9.29 -18.17
C ALA A 295 35.71 -9.51 -19.39
N SER A 296 35.34 -10.43 -20.27
CA SER A 296 36.06 -10.69 -21.52
C SER A 296 35.99 -9.46 -22.43
N LYS A 297 34.82 -8.86 -22.60
CA LYS A 297 34.65 -7.62 -23.37
C LYS A 297 35.44 -6.45 -22.78
N GLU A 298 35.45 -6.28 -21.47
CA GLU A 298 36.28 -5.29 -20.79
C GLU A 298 37.77 -5.48 -21.09
N ALA A 299 38.26 -6.72 -21.01
CA ALA A 299 39.65 -7.05 -21.30
C ALA A 299 40.02 -6.76 -22.77
N TRP A 300 39.11 -7.01 -23.72
CA TRP A 300 39.34 -6.68 -25.13
C TRP A 300 39.52 -5.18 -25.35
N PHE A 301 38.68 -4.36 -24.73
CA PHE A 301 38.79 -2.89 -24.83
C PHE A 301 40.01 -2.34 -24.08
N ASP A 302 40.30 -2.85 -22.88
CA ASP A 302 41.49 -2.43 -22.11
C ASP A 302 42.78 -2.74 -22.87
N ALA A 303 42.86 -3.92 -23.51
CA ALA A 303 43.98 -4.28 -24.36
C ALA A 303 44.12 -3.36 -25.59
N TYR A 304 42.99 -3.01 -26.23
CA TYR A 304 42.98 -2.10 -27.38
C TYR A 304 43.43 -0.67 -27.01
N PHE A 305 42.97 -0.14 -25.87
CA PHE A 305 43.34 1.21 -25.42
C PHE A 305 44.74 1.28 -24.78
N GLY A 306 45.27 0.15 -24.29
CA GLY A 306 46.54 0.10 -23.56
C GLY A 306 46.50 0.80 -22.19
N VAL A 307 45.31 1.09 -21.69
CA VAL A 307 45.05 1.73 -20.38
C VAL A 307 43.89 1.01 -19.68
N PRO A 308 43.85 0.96 -18.34
CA PRO A 308 42.72 0.40 -17.63
C PRO A 308 41.49 1.31 -17.70
N ALA A 309 40.40 0.89 -17.03
CA ALA A 309 39.21 1.71 -16.87
C ALA A 309 39.52 3.11 -16.32
N PHE A 310 38.78 4.09 -16.85
CA PHE A 310 38.81 5.47 -16.42
C PHE A 310 38.46 5.61 -14.93
N ASP A 311 39.30 6.33 -14.22
CA ASP A 311 39.12 6.73 -12.84
C ASP A 311 38.86 8.24 -12.78
N PRO A 312 37.68 8.69 -12.33
CA PRO A 312 37.37 10.11 -12.17
C PRO A 312 38.35 10.88 -11.26
N GLU A 313 39.02 10.19 -10.32
CA GLU A 313 40.03 10.80 -9.45
C GLU A 313 41.39 10.96 -10.16
N GLN A 314 41.62 10.23 -11.26
CA GLN A 314 42.83 10.27 -12.08
C GLN A 314 42.51 10.53 -13.56
N PRO A 315 41.88 11.67 -13.90
CA PRO A 315 41.28 11.88 -15.22
C PRO A 315 42.28 11.89 -16.38
N ARG A 316 43.58 12.13 -16.11
CA ARG A 316 44.64 12.13 -17.15
C ARG A 316 45.04 10.74 -17.64
N ARG A 317 44.59 9.66 -17.00
CA ARG A 317 44.95 8.29 -17.36
C ARG A 317 44.07 7.75 -18.49
N VAL A 318 44.18 8.38 -19.67
CA VAL A 318 43.45 8.01 -20.90
C VAL A 318 44.40 7.89 -22.09
N SER A 319 44.00 7.16 -23.13
CA SER A 319 44.78 7.05 -24.37
C SER A 319 44.20 7.96 -25.47
N LYS A 320 45.00 8.26 -26.51
CA LYS A 320 44.50 8.96 -27.71
C LYS A 320 43.44 8.15 -28.47
N ARG A 321 43.46 6.83 -28.35
CA ARG A 321 42.45 5.92 -28.95
C ARG A 321 41.15 5.92 -28.16
N GLY A 322 41.17 6.35 -26.89
CA GLY A 322 40.01 6.28 -26.02
C GLY A 322 40.28 5.68 -24.64
N VAL A 323 39.20 5.33 -23.96
CA VAL A 323 39.21 4.69 -22.64
C VAL A 323 37.89 3.96 -22.36
N ARG A 324 37.96 2.91 -21.55
CA ARG A 324 36.77 2.25 -21.01
C ARG A 324 36.31 2.92 -19.71
N VAL A 325 35.01 3.00 -19.46
CA VAL A 325 34.43 3.45 -18.19
C VAL A 325 33.69 2.32 -17.47
N ALA A 326 33.65 2.37 -16.14
CA ALA A 326 32.91 1.41 -15.32
C ALA A 326 31.39 1.66 -15.27
N SER A 327 30.96 2.90 -15.56
CA SER A 327 29.56 3.33 -15.54
C SER A 327 29.35 4.47 -16.54
N ILE A 328 28.15 4.54 -17.10
CA ILE A 328 27.75 5.59 -18.05
C ILE A 328 27.91 7.00 -17.48
N GLN A 329 27.79 7.17 -16.16
CA GLN A 329 27.93 8.47 -15.48
C GLN A 329 29.34 9.06 -15.61
N HIS A 330 30.35 8.22 -15.90
CA HIS A 330 31.73 8.65 -16.11
C HIS A 330 32.03 8.98 -17.58
N ILE A 331 31.14 8.66 -18.53
CA ILE A 331 31.33 8.96 -19.96
C ILE A 331 31.65 10.45 -20.20
N PRO A 332 30.93 11.43 -19.60
CA PRO A 332 31.20 12.84 -19.88
C PRO A 332 32.61 13.28 -19.47
N LEU A 333 33.07 12.85 -18.28
CA LEU A 333 34.41 13.17 -17.78
C LEU A 333 35.50 12.45 -18.59
N ALA A 334 35.28 11.18 -18.93
CA ALA A 334 36.19 10.41 -19.77
C ALA A 334 36.30 11.02 -21.18
N MET A 335 35.18 11.43 -21.77
CA MET A 335 35.16 12.09 -23.08
C MET A 335 35.96 13.39 -23.05
N LYS A 336 35.78 14.21 -21.99
CA LYS A 336 36.56 15.44 -21.79
C LYS A 336 38.05 15.17 -21.70
N ALA A 337 38.47 14.20 -20.88
CA ALA A 337 39.87 13.83 -20.76
C ALA A 337 40.49 13.36 -22.09
N VAL A 338 39.73 12.58 -22.87
CA VAL A 338 40.16 12.10 -24.19
C VAL A 338 40.28 13.25 -25.19
N TYR A 339 39.36 14.22 -25.17
CA TYR A 339 39.45 15.44 -26.00
C TYR A 339 40.68 16.27 -25.64
N GLU A 340 41.00 16.43 -24.36
CA GLU A 340 42.20 17.13 -23.90
C GLU A 340 43.49 16.49 -24.43
N VAL A 341 43.61 15.15 -24.35
CA VAL A 341 44.80 14.41 -24.83
C VAL A 341 44.92 14.36 -26.36
N THR A 342 43.80 14.50 -27.07
CA THR A 342 43.76 14.55 -28.54
C THR A 342 43.82 15.98 -29.10
N GLY A 343 43.81 17.00 -28.24
CA GLY A 343 43.87 18.41 -28.64
C GLY A 343 42.55 18.96 -29.21
N MET A 344 41.41 18.34 -28.88
CA MET A 344 40.08 18.76 -29.32
C MET A 344 39.36 19.58 -28.25
N SER A 345 38.44 20.45 -28.66
CA SER A 345 37.60 21.26 -27.77
C SER A 345 36.17 20.72 -27.69
N CYS A 346 35.47 20.98 -26.57
CA CYS A 346 34.04 20.70 -26.42
C CYS A 346 33.20 21.49 -27.43
N ASP A 347 31.96 21.04 -27.66
CA ASP A 347 31.05 21.63 -28.66
C ASP A 347 30.40 22.93 -28.17
N PHE A 348 30.10 23.02 -26.88
CA PHE A 348 29.46 24.17 -26.24
C PHE A 348 29.75 24.22 -24.73
N GLU A 349 29.34 25.30 -24.07
CA GLU A 349 29.47 25.45 -22.61
C GLU A 349 28.69 24.35 -21.86
N PRO A 350 29.29 23.70 -20.84
CA PRO A 350 28.63 22.68 -20.04
C PRO A 350 27.29 23.15 -19.43
N SER A 351 26.30 22.27 -19.41
CA SER A 351 24.97 22.57 -18.83
C SER A 351 24.40 21.38 -18.05
N GLY A 352 23.78 21.65 -16.91
CA GLY A 352 23.21 20.62 -16.04
C GLY A 352 24.21 20.00 -15.05
N SER A 353 23.76 18.99 -14.30
CA SER A 353 24.57 18.23 -13.35
C SER A 353 23.94 16.86 -13.10
N LEU A 354 24.78 15.83 -12.91
CA LEU A 354 24.37 14.49 -12.52
C LEU A 354 24.19 14.31 -11.00
N GLY A 355 24.34 15.39 -10.23
CA GLY A 355 24.09 15.37 -8.79
C GLY A 355 22.64 15.02 -8.45
N LEU A 356 22.45 14.24 -7.38
CA LEU A 356 21.13 13.89 -6.88
C LEU A 356 20.39 15.16 -6.40
N LYS A 357 19.16 15.37 -6.87
CA LYS A 357 18.32 16.51 -6.52
C LYS A 357 17.01 16.04 -5.87
N PRO A 358 17.04 15.52 -4.64
CA PRO A 358 15.85 14.95 -4.03
C PRO A 358 14.82 16.04 -3.72
N TRP A 359 13.55 15.79 -4.05
CA TRP A 359 12.44 16.68 -3.69
C TRP A 359 11.87 16.37 -2.30
N PHE A 360 12.19 15.19 -1.77
CA PHE A 360 11.73 14.72 -0.46
C PHE A 360 12.88 14.05 0.27
N ILE A 361 12.95 14.30 1.58
CA ILE A 361 13.88 13.65 2.49
C ILE A 361 13.10 13.24 3.74
N ASN A 362 13.30 12.02 4.18
CA ASN A 362 12.81 11.55 5.47
C ASN A 362 13.98 10.89 6.23
N ASN A 363 14.44 11.56 7.27
CA ASN A 363 15.51 11.02 8.12
C ASN A 363 14.96 10.19 9.30
N PHE A 364 13.66 9.88 9.32
CA PHE A 364 12.98 9.18 10.42
C PHE A 364 13.25 9.80 11.79
N GLY A 365 13.31 11.14 11.85
CA GLY A 365 13.61 11.91 13.06
C GLY A 365 15.09 11.89 13.50
N ARG A 366 16.01 11.39 12.67
CA ARG A 366 17.45 11.32 12.98
C ARG A 366 18.22 12.50 12.36
N THR A 367 19.23 12.97 13.07
CA THR A 367 20.20 13.95 12.55
C THR A 367 21.34 13.23 11.83
N LEU A 368 21.56 13.53 10.55
CA LEU A 368 22.64 12.93 9.75
C LEU A 368 23.92 13.78 9.77
N PRO A 369 25.13 13.18 9.70
CA PRO A 369 26.39 13.89 9.49
C PRO A 369 26.36 14.73 8.21
N LEU A 370 27.12 15.84 8.17
CA LEU A 370 27.12 16.77 7.03
C LEU A 370 27.45 16.08 5.69
N SER A 371 28.32 15.08 5.70
CA SER A 371 28.71 14.29 4.51
C SER A 371 27.61 13.37 3.96
N LEU A 372 26.59 13.07 4.77
CA LEU A 372 25.44 12.23 4.40
C LEU A 372 24.14 13.04 4.29
N ARG A 373 24.21 14.34 4.60
CA ARG A 373 23.07 15.23 4.51
C ARG A 373 22.80 15.51 3.04
N LEU A 374 21.59 15.19 2.61
CA LEU A 374 21.08 15.58 1.32
C LEU A 374 20.34 16.92 1.47
N ASP A 375 20.50 17.80 0.49
CA ASP A 375 19.72 19.03 0.42
C ASP A 375 18.43 18.77 -0.35
N VAL A 376 17.30 19.23 0.19
CA VAL A 376 16.02 19.18 -0.53
C VAL A 376 16.07 20.24 -1.61
N HIS A 377 15.91 19.83 -2.86
CA HIS A 377 15.75 20.74 -3.98
C HIS A 377 14.27 20.98 -4.27
N THR A 378 13.93 22.21 -4.61
CA THR A 378 12.58 22.54 -5.10
C THR A 378 12.32 21.76 -6.38
N ALA A 379 11.22 21.01 -6.41
CA ALA A 379 10.76 20.35 -7.62
C ALA A 379 10.46 21.39 -8.72
N PRO A 380 10.63 21.07 -10.00
CA PRO A 380 10.19 21.94 -11.08
C PRO A 380 8.65 21.99 -11.11
N GLU A 381 8.09 23.07 -11.65
CA GLU A 381 6.64 23.12 -11.90
C GLU A 381 6.23 22.13 -12.98
N PRO A 382 5.03 21.50 -12.88
CA PRO A 382 3.97 21.74 -11.89
C PRO A 382 4.11 20.90 -10.59
N TYR A 383 5.21 20.16 -10.42
CA TYR A 383 5.39 19.24 -9.30
C TYR A 383 5.55 19.98 -7.97
N ALA A 384 6.20 21.14 -7.96
CA ALA A 384 6.37 21.94 -6.75
C ALA A 384 5.02 22.29 -6.10
N ALA A 385 4.08 22.82 -6.90
CA ALA A 385 2.73 23.14 -6.44
C ALA A 385 2.01 21.90 -5.88
N ARG A 386 2.13 20.73 -6.54
CA ARG A 386 1.53 19.48 -6.05
C ARG A 386 2.12 18.99 -4.74
N ILE A 387 3.43 19.13 -4.56
CA ILE A 387 4.10 18.78 -3.30
C ILE A 387 3.60 19.66 -2.17
N GLU A 388 3.43 20.96 -2.42
CA GLU A 388 2.88 21.88 -1.44
C GLU A 388 1.45 21.53 -1.04
N GLU A 389 0.58 21.22 -2.01
CA GLU A 389 -0.79 20.74 -1.76
C GLU A 389 -0.78 19.46 -0.90
N VAL A 390 0.04 18.46 -1.26
CA VAL A 390 0.15 17.20 -0.52
C VAL A 390 0.70 17.41 0.88
N ASN A 391 1.59 18.39 1.07
CA ASN A 391 2.11 18.74 2.38
C ASN A 391 1.03 19.45 3.22
N ARG A 392 0.21 20.34 2.67
CA ARG A 392 -0.90 20.95 3.41
C ARG A 392 -2.00 19.94 3.77
N ALA A 393 -2.17 18.90 2.96
CA ALA A 393 -3.15 17.84 3.23
C ALA A 393 -2.84 17.06 4.52
N LEU A 394 -3.84 17.01 5.40
CA LEU A 394 -3.85 16.17 6.60
C LEU A 394 -4.59 14.86 6.34
N GLY A 395 -4.09 13.77 6.93
CA GLY A 395 -4.65 12.43 6.80
C GLY A 395 -4.08 11.61 5.63
N ALA A 396 -4.28 10.30 5.75
CA ALA A 396 -3.86 9.31 4.77
C ALA A 396 -4.75 9.35 3.53
N THR A 397 -4.14 9.30 2.34
CA THR A 397 -4.84 8.97 1.09
C THR A 397 -4.59 7.50 0.80
N LEU A 398 -5.63 6.69 0.93
CA LEU A 398 -5.54 5.23 0.80
C LEU A 398 -6.10 4.79 -0.56
N ILE A 399 -5.42 3.87 -1.22
CA ILE A 399 -5.89 3.30 -2.48
C ILE A 399 -7.06 2.34 -2.18
N ARG A 400 -8.19 2.54 -2.86
CA ARG A 400 -9.35 1.66 -2.70
C ARG A 400 -9.12 0.30 -3.36
N GLN A 401 -9.41 -0.78 -2.64
CA GLN A 401 -9.16 -2.18 -3.01
C GLN A 401 -10.27 -3.11 -2.46
N ASN A 402 -10.30 -4.36 -2.91
CA ASN A 402 -11.26 -5.35 -2.39
C ASN A 402 -10.89 -5.77 -0.96
N MET A 403 -11.85 -5.71 -0.03
CA MET A 403 -11.65 -5.97 1.40
C MET A 403 -12.49 -7.14 1.95
N ARG A 404 -13.11 -7.97 1.08
CA ARG A 404 -14.04 -9.06 1.48
C ARG A 404 -13.49 -10.04 2.53
N ASN A 405 -12.18 -10.27 2.52
CA ASN A 405 -11.47 -11.07 3.53
C ASN A 405 -10.14 -10.41 3.95
N ALA A 406 -10.03 -9.09 3.81
CA ALA A 406 -8.83 -8.33 4.15
C ALA A 406 -9.18 -7.18 5.10
N SER A 407 -8.19 -6.73 5.86
CA SER A 407 -8.30 -5.54 6.71
C SER A 407 -6.91 -4.91 6.82
N GLY A 408 -6.86 -3.58 6.77
CA GLY A 408 -5.70 -2.80 7.15
C GLY A 408 -5.67 -2.53 8.65
N ALA A 409 -6.78 -2.73 9.36
CA ALA A 409 -6.89 -2.53 10.80
C ALA A 409 -6.56 -3.81 11.59
N SER A 410 -7.00 -5.00 11.17
CA SER A 410 -6.81 -6.22 11.94
C SER A 410 -6.33 -7.42 11.13
N HIS A 411 -5.59 -8.32 11.80
CA HIS A 411 -5.15 -9.59 11.24
C HIS A 411 -4.99 -10.65 12.34
N ILE A 412 -4.71 -11.89 11.93
CA ILE A 412 -4.29 -12.96 12.83
C ILE A 412 -2.87 -13.34 12.43
N ASP A 413 -1.96 -13.36 13.39
CA ASP A 413 -0.62 -13.90 13.19
C ASP A 413 -0.72 -15.41 12.95
N THR A 414 -0.23 -15.88 11.81
CA THR A 414 -0.32 -17.30 11.41
C THR A 414 0.54 -18.23 12.25
N SER A 415 1.52 -17.71 12.98
CA SER A 415 2.42 -18.48 13.83
C SER A 415 1.86 -18.65 15.25
N THR A 416 1.37 -17.57 15.85
CA THR A 416 0.85 -17.56 17.23
C THR A 416 -0.66 -17.76 17.31
N TYR A 417 -1.39 -17.56 16.21
CA TYR A 417 -2.85 -17.49 16.14
C TYR A 417 -3.47 -16.39 17.02
N VAL A 418 -2.67 -15.43 17.48
CA VAL A 418 -3.14 -14.27 18.23
C VAL A 418 -3.60 -13.20 17.24
N ALA A 419 -4.77 -12.64 17.49
CA ALA A 419 -5.28 -11.53 16.69
C ALA A 419 -4.56 -10.25 17.07
N ALA A 420 -4.37 -9.36 16.11
CA ALA A 420 -3.77 -8.06 16.31
C ALA A 420 -4.63 -6.97 15.67
N LEU A 421 -4.65 -5.80 16.33
CA LEU A 421 -5.26 -4.57 15.84
C LEU A 421 -4.14 -3.53 15.66
N HIS A 422 -4.04 -2.95 14.47
CA HIS A 422 -2.96 -2.03 14.08
C HIS A 422 -1.55 -2.58 14.38
N ASN A 423 -1.38 -3.89 14.20
CA ASN A 423 -0.16 -4.66 14.51
C ASN A 423 0.19 -4.78 16.01
N VAL A 424 -0.72 -4.44 16.91
CA VAL A 424 -0.58 -4.71 18.35
C VAL A 424 -1.44 -5.93 18.71
N PRO A 425 -0.84 -7.00 19.27
CA PRO A 425 -1.57 -8.17 19.76
C PRO A 425 -2.69 -7.79 20.74
N VAL A 426 -3.86 -8.42 20.64
CA VAL A 426 -5.01 -8.13 21.55
C VAL A 426 -4.69 -8.41 23.02
N VAL A 427 -3.69 -9.24 23.29
CA VAL A 427 -3.21 -9.54 24.65
C VAL A 427 -2.42 -8.38 25.25
N ASP A 428 -1.63 -7.67 24.44
CA ASP A 428 -0.88 -6.48 24.89
C ASP A 428 -1.82 -5.28 25.07
N LEU A 429 -2.94 -5.26 24.34
CA LEU A 429 -3.99 -4.27 24.53
C LEU A 429 -4.73 -4.40 25.88
N ALA A 430 -4.56 -5.52 26.60
CA ALA A 430 -5.16 -5.72 27.92
C ALA A 430 -4.53 -4.85 29.01
N ASP A 431 -3.32 -4.32 28.78
CA ASP A 431 -2.65 -3.39 29.69
C ASP A 431 -3.22 -1.96 29.62
N PHE A 432 -4.10 -1.70 28.65
CA PHE A 432 -4.72 -0.41 28.42
C PHE A 432 -6.20 -0.45 28.80
N SER A 433 -6.70 0.69 29.29
CA SER A 433 -8.12 0.86 29.59
C SER A 433 -8.97 0.77 28.31
N TYR A 434 -10.27 0.53 28.49
CA TYR A 434 -11.21 0.48 27.38
C TYR A 434 -11.28 1.80 26.61
N GLU A 435 -11.28 2.96 27.28
CA GLU A 435 -11.23 4.26 26.62
C GLU A 435 -9.97 4.42 25.75
N GLU A 436 -8.80 4.04 26.24
CA GLU A 436 -7.54 4.06 25.49
C GLU A 436 -7.66 3.18 24.23
N ASN A 437 -8.24 1.99 24.37
CA ASN A 437 -8.45 1.05 23.27
C ASN A 437 -9.52 1.51 22.26
N ILE A 438 -10.52 2.29 22.67
CA ILE A 438 -11.50 2.91 21.77
C ILE A 438 -10.79 3.89 20.83
N PHE A 439 -9.96 4.78 21.37
CA PHE A 439 -9.20 5.73 20.55
C PHE A 439 -8.17 5.02 19.68
N PHE A 440 -7.41 4.08 20.26
CA PHE A 440 -6.45 3.26 19.52
C PHE A 440 -7.08 2.54 18.33
N SER A 441 -8.29 2.00 18.49
CA SER A 441 -9.01 1.31 17.41
C SER A 441 -9.21 2.18 16.17
N LEU A 442 -9.43 3.49 16.34
CA LEU A 442 -9.66 4.40 15.22
C LEU A 442 -8.39 5.09 14.72
N SER A 443 -7.41 5.33 15.61
CA SER A 443 -6.21 6.14 15.33
C SER A 443 -4.92 5.37 15.17
N ALA A 444 -4.89 4.07 15.48
CA ALA A 444 -3.68 3.26 15.60
C ALA A 444 -2.66 3.79 16.63
N ARG A 445 -3.10 4.67 17.55
CA ARG A 445 -2.25 5.27 18.59
C ARG A 445 -3.06 5.55 19.85
N HIS A 446 -2.57 5.08 21.00
CA HIS A 446 -3.19 5.41 22.28
C HIS A 446 -3.09 6.92 22.56
N PRO A 447 -4.12 7.52 23.18
CA PRO A 447 -4.10 8.93 23.56
C PRO A 447 -3.06 9.19 24.65
N GLU A 448 -2.64 10.45 24.79
CA GLU A 448 -1.80 10.88 25.91
C GLU A 448 -2.53 10.68 27.24
N LYS A 449 -1.85 10.19 28.28
CA LYS A 449 -2.48 9.83 29.56
C LYS A 449 -3.08 11.04 30.26
N GLU A 450 -2.45 12.19 30.06
CA GLU A 450 -2.85 13.49 30.57
C GLU A 450 -4.22 13.92 30.01
N LEU A 451 -4.59 13.48 28.79
CA LEU A 451 -5.89 13.79 28.17
C LEU A 451 -7.03 12.88 28.67
N LEU A 452 -6.74 11.76 29.33
CA LEU A 452 -7.76 10.78 29.73
C LEU A 452 -8.92 11.38 30.53
N PRO A 453 -8.73 12.30 31.50
CA PRO A 453 -9.85 12.89 32.22
C PRO A 453 -10.87 13.59 31.31
N VAL A 454 -10.40 14.37 30.31
CA VAL A 454 -11.29 15.09 29.38
C VAL A 454 -11.89 14.17 28.32
N LEU A 455 -11.15 13.14 27.88
CA LEU A 455 -11.67 12.11 26.98
C LEU A 455 -12.76 11.28 27.64
N ASN A 456 -12.56 10.92 28.91
CA ASN A 456 -13.55 10.24 29.73
C ASN A 456 -14.81 11.09 29.92
N MET A 457 -14.68 12.40 30.17
CA MET A 457 -15.84 13.31 30.20
C MET A 457 -16.63 13.27 28.90
N CYS A 458 -15.96 13.25 27.74
CA CYS A 458 -16.61 13.15 26.44
C CYS A 458 -17.32 11.78 26.27
N LEU A 459 -16.64 10.67 26.55
CA LEU A 459 -17.22 9.33 26.44
C LEU A 459 -18.41 9.14 27.39
N ASN A 460 -18.28 9.56 28.65
CA ASN A 460 -19.34 9.47 29.65
C ASN A 460 -20.56 10.33 29.27
N TYR A 461 -20.34 11.55 28.76
CA TYR A 461 -21.42 12.39 28.22
C TYR A 461 -22.12 11.71 27.05
N LEU A 462 -21.36 11.21 26.08
CA LEU A 462 -21.87 10.55 24.88
C LEU A 462 -22.58 9.23 25.20
N SER A 463 -22.22 8.56 26.30
CA SER A 463 -22.78 7.27 26.70
C SER A 463 -24.26 7.32 27.04
N ILE A 464 -24.78 8.49 27.44
CA ILE A 464 -26.17 8.67 27.84
C ILE A 464 -27.08 8.64 26.59
N PRO A 465 -27.87 7.57 26.38
CA PRO A 465 -28.66 7.44 25.16
C PRO A 465 -29.90 8.34 25.20
N GLY A 466 -30.37 8.77 24.03
CA GLY A 466 -31.62 9.52 23.92
C GLY A 466 -32.86 8.68 24.29
N ASN A 467 -33.95 9.36 24.64
CA ASN A 467 -35.21 8.73 25.08
C ASN A 467 -35.75 7.69 24.09
N ALA A 468 -35.67 7.94 22.78
CA ALA A 468 -36.14 7.00 21.76
C ALA A 468 -35.34 5.69 21.76
N ALA A 469 -34.02 5.76 21.92
CA ALA A 469 -33.15 4.58 21.98
C ALA A 469 -33.42 3.76 23.25
N LEU A 470 -33.57 4.42 24.40
CA LEU A 470 -33.93 3.76 25.67
C LEU A 470 -35.29 3.07 25.60
N GLN A 471 -36.31 3.75 25.07
CA GLN A 471 -37.65 3.19 24.90
C GLN A 471 -37.65 1.97 23.97
N THR A 472 -36.90 2.04 22.87
CA THR A 472 -36.73 0.92 21.94
C THR A 472 -36.05 -0.26 22.62
N ALA A 473 -34.97 -0.02 23.36
CA ALA A 473 -34.27 -1.06 24.10
C ALA A 473 -35.16 -1.72 25.16
N ARG A 474 -35.97 -0.95 25.90
CA ARG A 474 -36.94 -1.48 26.87
C ARG A 474 -38.02 -2.31 26.20
N SER A 475 -38.57 -1.82 25.09
CA SER A 475 -39.65 -2.50 24.36
C SER A 475 -39.16 -3.82 23.77
N ALA A 476 -37.97 -3.83 23.16
CA ALA A 476 -37.34 -5.04 22.64
C ALA A 476 -37.11 -6.08 23.76
N ARG A 477 -36.56 -5.67 24.91
CA ARG A 477 -36.38 -6.58 26.06
C ARG A 477 -37.68 -7.17 26.56
N ARG A 478 -38.74 -6.36 26.69
CA ARG A 478 -40.08 -6.84 27.11
C ARG A 478 -40.68 -7.84 26.14
N ALA A 479 -40.31 -7.75 24.85
CA ALA A 479 -40.70 -8.72 23.83
C ALA A 479 -39.83 -9.98 23.81
N GLY A 480 -38.86 -10.13 24.72
CA GLY A 480 -37.95 -11.28 24.78
C GLY A 480 -36.82 -11.25 23.75
N ALA A 481 -36.48 -10.08 23.20
CA ALA A 481 -35.38 -9.94 22.26
C ALA A 481 -34.02 -10.25 22.91
N THR A 482 -33.12 -10.89 22.17
CA THR A 482 -31.76 -11.19 22.62
C THR A 482 -30.91 -9.91 22.74
N PRO A 483 -29.80 -9.91 23.51
CA PRO A 483 -29.00 -8.71 23.73
C PRO A 483 -28.53 -8.00 22.44
N ASN A 484 -28.10 -8.75 21.42
CA ASN A 484 -27.71 -8.19 20.13
C ASN A 484 -28.89 -7.56 19.36
N GLN A 485 -30.10 -8.12 19.46
CA GLN A 485 -31.31 -7.55 18.85
C GLN A 485 -31.72 -6.24 19.54
N VAL A 486 -31.65 -6.22 20.88
CA VAL A 486 -31.91 -5.02 21.68
C VAL A 486 -30.97 -3.89 21.28
N LEU A 487 -29.67 -4.17 21.20
CA LEU A 487 -28.67 -3.20 20.77
C LEU A 487 -28.89 -2.75 19.33
N ALA A 488 -29.17 -3.68 18.40
CA ALA A 488 -29.38 -3.34 17.00
C ALA A 488 -30.58 -2.40 16.80
N GLY A 489 -31.70 -2.69 17.46
CA GLY A 489 -32.89 -1.83 17.43
C GLY A 489 -32.66 -0.47 18.08
N ALA A 490 -31.97 -0.44 19.23
CA ALA A 490 -31.67 0.81 19.92
C ALA A 490 -30.69 1.70 19.15
N LEU A 491 -29.63 1.13 18.56
CA LEU A 491 -28.66 1.86 17.74
C LEU A 491 -29.26 2.38 16.42
N ALA A 492 -30.34 1.77 15.91
CA ALA A 492 -31.09 2.34 14.79
C ALA A 492 -31.68 3.72 15.15
N CYS A 493 -32.06 3.95 16.40
CA CYS A 493 -32.54 5.24 16.90
C CYS A 493 -31.41 6.26 17.12
N VAL A 494 -30.16 5.80 17.13
CA VAL A 494 -28.98 6.64 17.31
C VAL A 494 -28.70 7.34 15.96
N GLY A 495 -28.56 6.63 14.84
CA GLY A 495 -28.61 7.24 13.48
C GLY A 495 -27.48 8.24 13.13
N ASP A 496 -27.63 8.97 12.02
CA ASP A 496 -26.79 10.13 11.64
C ASP A 496 -27.65 11.40 11.73
N ASN A 497 -27.88 11.86 12.96
CA ASN A 497 -28.79 12.96 13.26
C ASN A 497 -28.14 14.35 13.05
N ARG A 498 -28.93 15.43 13.17
CA ARG A 498 -28.45 16.82 13.02
C ARG A 498 -27.23 17.13 13.88
N GLU A 499 -27.21 16.67 15.13
CA GLU A 499 -26.10 16.86 16.07
C GLU A 499 -24.79 16.25 15.55
N ARG A 500 -24.84 15.04 14.98
CA ARG A 500 -23.67 14.40 14.35
C ARG A 500 -23.19 15.13 13.11
N HIS A 501 -24.10 15.66 12.29
CA HIS A 501 -23.71 16.52 11.17
C HIS A 501 -22.99 17.78 11.65
N VAL A 502 -23.44 18.38 12.75
CA VAL A 502 -22.78 19.54 13.36
C VAL A 502 -21.40 19.17 13.90
N ALA A 503 -21.27 18.06 14.63
CA ALA A 503 -19.97 17.57 15.12
C ALA A 503 -18.98 17.29 13.98
N ARG A 504 -19.42 16.64 12.90
CA ARG A 504 -18.60 16.38 11.70
C ARG A 504 -18.16 17.68 11.02
N ARG A 505 -19.04 18.68 10.94
CA ARG A 505 -18.70 20.01 10.41
C ARG A 505 -17.63 20.70 11.25
N TYR A 506 -17.72 20.62 12.58
CA TYR A 506 -16.69 21.15 13.46
C TYR A 506 -15.36 20.41 13.31
N MET A 507 -15.37 19.09 13.26
CA MET A 507 -14.16 18.30 12.98
C MET A 507 -13.51 18.71 11.66
N SER A 508 -14.29 18.80 10.58
CA SER A 508 -13.77 19.15 9.25
C SER A 508 -13.17 20.56 9.24
N GLY A 509 -13.88 21.56 9.79
CA GLY A 509 -13.37 22.93 9.88
C GLY A 509 -12.12 23.07 10.73
N LEU A 510 -12.04 22.33 11.86
CA LEU A 510 -10.84 22.31 12.69
C LEU A 510 -9.66 21.68 11.92
N ILE A 511 -9.87 20.55 11.24
CA ILE A 511 -8.84 19.91 10.40
C ILE A 511 -8.35 20.86 9.30
N ASP A 512 -9.25 21.59 8.64
CA ASP A 512 -8.90 22.55 7.59
C ASP A 512 -8.05 23.70 8.12
N ILE A 513 -8.41 24.27 9.27
CA ILE A 513 -7.61 25.31 9.93
C ILE A 513 -6.20 24.79 10.24
N MET A 514 -6.10 23.58 10.79
CA MET A 514 -4.82 22.99 11.19
C MET A 514 -3.92 22.70 9.98
N GLY A 515 -4.50 22.23 8.87
CA GLY A 515 -3.81 22.02 7.60
C GLY A 515 -3.35 23.33 6.94
N ALA A 516 -4.21 24.35 6.93
CA ALA A 516 -3.90 25.67 6.37
C ALA A 516 -2.77 26.38 7.12
N LEU A 517 -2.69 26.17 8.44
CA LEU A 517 -1.62 26.70 9.29
C LEU A 517 -0.34 25.85 9.26
N ALA A 518 -0.34 24.72 8.55
CA ALA A 518 0.75 23.73 8.50
C ALA A 518 1.21 23.30 9.90
N LEU A 519 0.27 23.19 10.84
CA LEU A 519 0.54 22.85 12.22
C LEU A 519 0.84 21.34 12.30
N ARG A 520 2.03 20.93 12.73
CA ARG A 520 2.42 19.50 12.78
C ARG A 520 2.50 18.93 14.18
N ASP A 521 2.73 19.79 15.17
CA ASP A 521 2.87 19.44 16.58
C ASP A 521 1.97 20.37 17.40
N LEU A 522 1.19 19.81 18.33
CA LEU A 522 0.29 20.54 19.21
C LEU A 522 1.00 21.16 20.42
N HIS A 523 2.23 20.73 20.73
CA HIS A 523 2.98 21.14 21.93
C HIS A 523 4.01 22.24 21.64
N HIS A 524 4.55 22.31 20.41
CA HIS A 524 5.54 23.31 20.00
C HIS A 524 5.01 24.23 18.90
N TYR A 525 4.30 25.31 19.28
CA TYR A 525 3.69 26.20 18.28
C TYR A 525 3.71 27.69 18.65
N ASP A 526 4.53 28.47 17.94
CA ASP A 526 4.70 29.92 18.11
C ASP A 526 3.52 30.76 17.56
N LYS A 527 2.58 30.16 16.81
CA LYS A 527 1.51 30.91 16.10
C LYS A 527 0.11 30.75 16.71
N ALA A 528 0.01 30.66 18.03
CA ALA A 528 -1.29 30.60 18.73
C ALA A 528 -2.25 31.75 18.33
N ALA A 529 -1.73 32.95 18.05
CA ALA A 529 -2.52 34.08 17.55
C ALA A 529 -3.17 33.79 16.18
N GLY A 530 -2.45 33.13 15.27
CA GLY A 530 -2.96 32.74 13.95
C GLY A 530 -4.08 31.70 14.06
N LEU A 531 -3.93 30.73 14.96
CA LEU A 531 -4.98 29.73 15.23
C LEU A 531 -6.25 30.38 15.77
N LYS A 532 -6.14 31.28 16.76
CA LYS A 532 -7.30 32.01 17.29
C LYS A 532 -8.00 32.86 16.24
N LYS A 533 -7.24 33.52 15.35
CA LYS A 533 -7.81 34.27 14.23
C LYS A 533 -8.60 33.36 13.29
N ALA A 534 -7.99 32.25 12.86
CA ALA A 534 -8.63 31.30 11.94
C ALA A 534 -9.91 30.67 12.53
N LEU A 535 -9.92 30.36 13.84
CA LEU A 535 -11.11 29.88 14.53
C LEU A 535 -12.27 30.88 14.43
N ARG A 536 -12.01 32.17 14.69
CA ARG A 536 -13.02 33.24 14.62
C ARG A 536 -13.54 33.52 13.20
N GLU A 537 -12.69 33.33 12.19
CA GLU A 537 -13.06 33.52 10.79
C GLU A 537 -13.86 32.32 10.24
N THR A 538 -13.58 31.11 10.73
CA THR A 538 -14.19 29.87 10.24
C THR A 538 -15.53 29.56 10.92
N PHE A 539 -15.65 29.84 12.22
CA PHE A 539 -16.83 29.52 13.00
C PHE A 539 -17.54 30.79 13.48
N THR A 540 -18.88 30.76 13.48
CA THR A 540 -19.69 31.86 14.00
C THR A 540 -19.89 31.70 15.50
N PHE A 541 -19.50 32.72 16.26
CA PHE A 541 -19.69 32.80 17.70
C PHE A 541 -20.74 33.85 18.03
N THR A 542 -21.70 33.51 18.87
CA THR A 542 -22.76 34.41 19.36
C THR A 542 -22.70 34.55 20.87
N GLN A 543 -23.27 35.63 21.43
CA GLN A 543 -23.48 35.72 22.88
C GLN A 543 -24.48 34.64 23.32
N ALA A 544 -24.21 34.04 24.48
CA ALA A 544 -24.62 32.68 24.88
C ALA A 544 -26.09 32.28 24.59
N PRO A 545 -26.35 31.01 24.19
CA PRO A 545 -27.65 30.38 24.42
C PRO A 545 -27.91 30.19 25.93
N ALA A 546 -29.18 30.27 26.33
CA ALA A 546 -29.61 30.20 27.73
C ALA A 546 -29.22 28.88 28.45
N ALA A 547 -28.45 29.02 29.54
CA ALA A 547 -28.49 28.38 30.86
C ALA A 547 -28.97 26.91 31.07
N SER A 548 -29.06 26.03 30.06
CA SER A 548 -29.67 24.69 30.23
C SER A 548 -28.71 23.48 30.23
N ASP A 549 -27.51 23.55 29.64
CA ASP A 549 -26.51 22.46 29.70
C ASP A 549 -25.20 22.97 30.30
N ALA A 550 -24.83 22.47 31.49
CA ALA A 550 -23.62 22.84 32.20
C ALA A 550 -22.35 22.18 31.60
N PHE A 551 -22.50 21.17 30.74
CA PHE A 551 -21.39 20.36 30.24
C PHE A 551 -20.28 21.16 29.53
N PRO A 552 -20.56 22.11 28.63
CA PRO A 552 -19.50 22.91 27.99
C PRO A 552 -18.61 23.64 29.02
N SER A 553 -19.22 24.23 30.05
CA SER A 553 -18.48 24.94 31.11
C SER A 553 -17.64 23.98 31.96
N LEU A 554 -18.19 22.79 32.30
CA LEU A 554 -17.44 21.76 33.03
C LEU A 554 -16.26 21.24 32.21
N LEU A 555 -16.45 20.97 30.93
CA LEU A 555 -15.40 20.46 30.04
C LEU A 555 -14.31 21.52 29.82
N MET A 556 -14.67 22.80 29.64
CA MET A 556 -13.69 23.90 29.59
C MET A 556 -12.85 23.98 30.87
N LYS A 557 -13.49 23.86 32.04
CA LYS A 557 -12.79 23.85 33.33
C LYS A 557 -11.82 22.67 33.43
N ALA A 558 -12.24 21.47 33.00
CA ALA A 558 -11.38 20.29 32.99
C ALA A 558 -10.19 20.44 32.03
N ILE A 559 -10.41 20.98 30.82
CA ILE A 559 -9.32 21.27 29.86
C ILE A 559 -8.30 22.23 30.47
N ARG A 560 -8.74 23.28 31.17
CA ARG A 560 -7.82 24.25 31.82
C ARG A 560 -7.05 23.67 33.00
N SER A 561 -7.55 22.59 33.60
CA SER A 561 -6.87 21.89 34.68
C SER A 561 -5.81 20.89 34.19
N LEU A 562 -5.72 20.66 32.87
CA LEU A 562 -4.67 19.83 32.29
C LEU A 562 -3.31 20.51 32.45
N PRO A 563 -2.23 19.75 32.78
CA PRO A 563 -0.88 20.30 32.86
C PRO A 563 -0.44 20.95 31.54
N GLU A 564 -0.68 20.25 30.43
CA GLU A 564 -0.34 20.70 29.07
C GLU A 564 -1.51 20.40 28.10
N PRO A 565 -2.50 21.30 27.96
CA PRO A 565 -3.67 21.07 27.08
C PRO A 565 -3.33 21.16 25.57
N GLY A 566 -2.08 21.50 25.23
CA GLY A 566 -1.62 21.85 23.89
C GLY A 566 -2.34 23.05 23.26
N VAL A 567 -1.84 23.49 22.11
CA VAL A 567 -2.23 24.77 21.51
C VAL A 567 -3.68 24.79 21.00
N LEU A 568 -4.18 23.66 20.50
CA LEU A 568 -5.55 23.56 19.98
C LEU A 568 -6.59 23.79 21.08
N LEU A 569 -6.51 23.03 22.17
CA LEU A 569 -7.51 23.13 23.24
C LEU A 569 -7.42 24.46 23.95
N LYS A 570 -6.21 24.99 24.17
CA LYS A 570 -6.01 26.33 24.74
C LYS A 570 -6.69 27.40 23.87
N CYS A 571 -6.43 27.42 22.56
CA CYS A 571 -7.04 28.41 21.67
C CYS A 571 -8.57 28.26 21.57
N VAL A 572 -9.08 27.04 21.56
CA VAL A 572 -10.53 26.78 21.58
C VAL A 572 -11.15 27.30 22.87
N THR A 573 -10.56 27.02 24.04
CA THR A 573 -11.08 27.52 25.32
C THR A 573 -10.97 29.03 25.48
N ASP A 574 -9.97 29.67 24.86
CA ASP A 574 -9.83 31.14 24.85
C ASP A 574 -10.96 31.78 24.02
N VAL A 575 -11.20 31.30 22.80
CA VAL A 575 -12.23 31.87 21.90
C VAL A 575 -13.64 31.69 22.47
N LEU A 576 -13.87 30.60 23.21
CA LEU A 576 -15.16 30.35 23.86
C LEU A 576 -15.45 31.28 25.05
N GLU A 577 -14.48 32.02 25.59
CA GLU A 577 -14.74 33.08 26.58
C GLU A 577 -15.43 34.30 25.95
N GLU A 578 -15.22 34.51 24.65
CA GLU A 578 -15.74 35.66 23.90
C GLU A 578 -17.15 35.40 23.34
N GLY A 579 -17.53 34.13 23.17
CA GLY A 579 -18.85 33.71 22.68
C GLY A 579 -18.92 32.22 22.38
N TYR A 580 -20.13 31.68 22.17
CA TYR A 580 -20.36 30.25 21.91
C TYR A 580 -20.86 30.01 20.49
N PRO A 581 -20.39 28.96 19.80
CA PRO A 581 -21.00 28.51 18.56
C PRO A 581 -22.29 27.73 18.84
N GLU A 582 -23.13 27.54 17.82
CA GLU A 582 -24.29 26.64 17.90
C GLU A 582 -23.82 25.25 18.35
N HIS A 583 -24.46 24.64 19.35
CA HIS A 583 -24.03 23.33 19.88
C HIS A 583 -22.58 23.31 20.39
N ALA A 584 -22.27 24.16 21.37
CA ALA A 584 -20.93 24.30 21.96
C ALA A 584 -20.36 22.99 22.52
N GLU A 585 -21.23 22.10 23.02
CA GLU A 585 -20.88 20.75 23.47
C GLU A 585 -20.19 19.94 22.36
N TRP A 586 -20.73 19.97 21.14
CA TRP A 586 -20.18 19.24 20.00
C TRP A 586 -18.92 19.89 19.45
N PHE A 587 -18.79 21.22 19.55
CA PHE A 587 -17.55 21.92 19.20
C PHE A 587 -16.40 21.54 20.14
N LEU A 588 -16.64 21.49 21.45
CA LEU A 588 -15.65 21.05 22.44
C LEU A 588 -15.31 19.58 22.31
N ILE A 589 -16.30 18.69 22.12
CA ILE A 589 -16.07 17.27 21.88
C ILE A 589 -15.24 17.07 20.61
N ALA A 590 -15.52 17.80 19.54
CA ALA A 590 -14.73 17.77 18.31
C ALA A 590 -13.27 18.21 18.56
N ALA A 591 -13.06 19.31 19.29
CA ALA A 591 -11.71 19.78 19.61
C ALA A 591 -10.90 18.77 20.44
N VAL A 592 -11.51 18.19 21.48
CA VAL A 592 -10.88 17.17 22.34
C VAL A 592 -10.60 15.89 21.55
N ALA A 593 -11.56 15.41 20.77
CA ALA A 593 -11.40 14.21 19.93
C ALA A 593 -10.32 14.42 18.85
N LEU A 594 -10.31 15.58 18.19
CA LEU A 594 -9.28 15.92 17.21
C LEU A 594 -7.90 15.96 17.86
N HIS A 595 -7.76 16.61 19.02
CA HIS A 595 -6.48 16.66 19.73
C HIS A 595 -5.92 15.26 19.96
N ALA A 596 -6.75 14.34 20.48
CA ALA A 596 -6.33 12.98 20.80
C ALA A 596 -5.83 12.18 19.58
N VAL A 597 -6.38 12.44 18.38
CA VAL A 597 -6.01 11.69 17.16
C VAL A 597 -5.14 12.49 16.19
N TYR A 598 -4.85 13.76 16.50
CA TYR A 598 -4.11 14.66 15.62
C TYR A 598 -2.75 14.11 15.22
N PRO A 599 -1.94 13.49 16.12
CA PRO A 599 -0.66 12.93 15.72
C PRO A 599 -0.79 11.89 14.60
N SER A 600 -1.78 11.00 14.68
CA SER A 600 -2.07 10.00 13.64
C SER A 600 -2.53 10.64 12.33
N LEU A 601 -3.30 11.73 12.40
CA LEU A 601 -3.75 12.46 11.22
C LEU A 601 -2.60 13.24 10.55
N ALA A 602 -1.77 13.92 11.33
CA ALA A 602 -0.63 14.71 10.87
C ALA A 602 0.47 13.83 10.25
N LEU A 603 0.68 12.63 10.81
CA LEU A 603 1.60 11.61 10.29
C LEU A 603 0.99 10.78 9.14
N LYS A 604 -0.23 11.10 8.69
CA LYS A 604 -0.93 10.40 7.61
C LYS A 604 -1.10 8.89 7.87
N GLN A 605 -1.31 8.51 9.12
CA GLN A 605 -1.61 7.14 9.56
C GLN A 605 -3.13 6.87 9.62
N MET A 606 -3.92 7.93 9.84
CA MET A 606 -5.39 7.89 9.83
C MET A 606 -5.93 8.62 8.59
N ALA A 607 -6.99 8.10 7.97
CA ALA A 607 -7.71 8.82 6.91
C ALA A 607 -8.45 10.04 7.46
N ARG A 608 -8.51 11.13 6.67
CA ARG A 608 -9.25 12.35 7.05
C ARG A 608 -10.70 12.07 7.41
N GLN A 609 -11.37 11.24 6.60
CA GLN A 609 -12.77 10.87 6.82
C GLN A 609 -12.98 10.19 8.18
N THR A 610 -12.06 9.32 8.62
CA THR A 610 -12.13 8.69 9.94
C THR A 610 -12.07 9.72 11.07
N ALA A 611 -11.23 10.75 10.94
CA ALA A 611 -11.19 11.84 11.91
C ALA A 611 -12.49 12.65 11.90
N GLU A 612 -13.01 13.01 10.73
CA GLU A 612 -14.28 13.75 10.61
C GLU A 612 -15.47 13.00 11.22
N ASP A 613 -15.53 11.67 11.02
CA ASP A 613 -16.57 10.79 11.54
C ASP A 613 -16.34 10.36 13.00
N LEU A 614 -15.21 10.74 13.62
CA LEU A 614 -14.80 10.29 14.96
C LEU A 614 -15.88 10.51 16.04
N PRO A 615 -16.52 11.69 16.17
CA PRO A 615 -17.59 11.88 17.16
C PRO A 615 -18.77 10.90 16.96
N GLY A 616 -19.07 10.53 15.71
CA GLY A 616 -20.09 9.54 15.38
C GLY A 616 -19.72 8.14 15.85
N TYR A 617 -18.47 7.73 15.65
CA TYR A 617 -17.97 6.46 16.19
C TYR A 617 -17.99 6.44 17.72
N LEU A 618 -17.47 7.48 18.37
CA LEU A 618 -17.45 7.59 19.83
C LEU A 618 -18.87 7.54 20.42
N SER A 619 -19.83 8.22 19.80
CA SER A 619 -21.24 8.19 20.22
C SER A 619 -21.83 6.79 20.16
N VAL A 620 -21.66 6.06 19.05
CA VAL A 620 -22.20 4.70 18.91
C VAL A 620 -21.53 3.73 19.89
N VAL A 621 -20.20 3.78 20.02
CA VAL A 621 -19.45 2.92 20.93
C VAL A 621 -19.86 3.20 22.38
N ALA A 622 -19.91 4.48 22.80
CA ALA A 622 -20.24 4.84 24.17
C ALA A 622 -21.68 4.50 24.55
N GLN A 623 -22.67 4.73 23.67
CA GLN A 623 -24.08 4.43 23.97
C GLN A 623 -24.36 2.94 24.04
N THR A 624 -23.55 2.11 23.38
CA THR A 624 -23.67 0.65 23.46
C THR A 624 -23.61 0.17 24.92
N LEU A 625 -22.87 0.86 25.79
CA LEU A 625 -22.80 0.54 27.21
C LEU A 625 -24.18 0.60 27.89
N TRP A 626 -24.78 1.78 28.00
CA TRP A 626 -26.04 1.93 28.73
C TRP A 626 -27.23 1.32 28.00
N LEU A 627 -27.16 1.17 26.68
CA LEU A 627 -28.14 0.41 25.92
C LEU A 627 -28.04 -1.10 26.18
N SER A 628 -26.93 -1.61 26.71
CA SER A 628 -26.76 -3.01 27.14
C SER A 628 -27.41 -3.28 28.50
N VAL A 629 -27.44 -2.29 29.39
CA VAL A 629 -27.94 -2.43 30.76
C VAL A 629 -29.48 -2.44 30.80
N PRO A 630 -30.13 -3.37 31.52
CA PRO A 630 -31.57 -3.31 31.79
C PRO A 630 -31.93 -2.16 32.74
N GLN A 631 -32.98 -1.40 32.41
CA GLN A 631 -33.50 -0.27 33.20
C GLN A 631 -32.39 0.68 33.73
N PRO A 632 -31.53 1.22 32.85
CA PRO A 632 -30.39 2.03 33.27
C PRO A 632 -30.84 3.25 34.10
N GLU A 633 -32.01 3.82 33.81
CA GLU A 633 -32.62 4.94 34.55
C GLU A 633 -32.85 4.69 36.04
N GLU A 634 -32.89 3.43 36.49
CA GLU A 634 -33.05 3.10 37.91
C GLU A 634 -31.70 3.12 38.65
N ARG A 635 -30.59 3.04 37.93
CA ARG A 635 -29.23 2.98 38.49
C ARG A 635 -28.80 4.36 39.04
N PRO A 636 -28.26 4.44 40.27
CA PRO A 636 -27.72 5.69 40.82
C PRO A 636 -26.65 6.32 39.92
N LEU A 637 -25.73 5.51 39.38
CA LEU A 637 -24.67 5.98 38.51
C LEU A 637 -25.21 6.63 37.21
N PHE A 638 -26.21 6.02 36.58
CA PHE A 638 -26.82 6.57 35.38
C PHE A 638 -27.50 7.91 35.65
N LYS A 639 -28.21 8.04 36.78
CA LYS A 639 -28.84 9.30 37.20
C LYS A 639 -27.80 10.40 37.42
N ALA A 640 -26.70 10.07 38.09
CA ALA A 640 -25.61 11.01 38.35
C ALA A 640 -24.95 11.50 37.04
N LEU A 641 -24.67 10.59 36.11
CA LEU A 641 -24.13 10.95 34.78
C LEU A 641 -25.13 11.75 33.94
N SER A 642 -26.42 11.41 34.00
CA SER A 642 -27.49 12.10 33.26
C SER A 642 -27.73 13.52 33.75
N ALA A 643 -27.44 13.80 35.03
CA ALA A 643 -27.53 15.15 35.58
C ALA A 643 -26.49 16.10 34.96
N ARG A 644 -25.31 15.60 34.57
CA ARG A 644 -24.24 16.37 33.91
C ARG A 644 -23.72 17.56 34.73
N GLU A 645 -23.76 17.46 36.06
CA GLU A 645 -23.41 18.57 36.98
C GLU A 645 -22.04 18.38 37.66
N ASP A 646 -21.54 17.14 37.75
CA ASP A 646 -20.33 16.81 38.51
C ASP A 646 -19.16 16.43 37.60
N THR A 647 -18.13 17.27 37.58
CA THR A 647 -16.88 17.00 36.86
C THR A 647 -16.21 15.71 37.35
N ALA A 648 -16.22 15.42 38.66
CA ALA A 648 -15.52 14.28 39.22
C ALA A 648 -16.12 12.96 38.71
N ILE A 649 -17.44 12.88 38.61
CA ILE A 649 -18.15 11.71 38.08
C ILE A 649 -17.93 11.59 36.57
N LEU A 650 -18.03 12.70 35.82
CA LEU A 650 -17.83 12.68 34.37
C LEU A 650 -16.38 12.36 33.97
N SER A 651 -15.39 12.71 34.78
CA SER A 651 -13.98 12.40 34.51
C SER A 651 -13.53 10.99 34.93
N ARG A 652 -14.40 10.21 35.60
CA ARG A 652 -14.10 8.81 35.95
C ARG A 652 -13.78 8.00 34.70
N SER A 653 -12.89 7.01 34.84
CA SER A 653 -12.53 6.11 33.74
C SER A 653 -13.79 5.52 33.11
N PHE A 654 -13.88 5.58 31.78
CA PHE A 654 -15.00 4.98 31.06
C PHE A 654 -15.06 3.46 31.31
N THR A 655 -13.91 2.82 31.50
CA THR A 655 -13.80 1.42 31.92
C THR A 655 -14.46 1.16 33.27
N GLU A 656 -14.18 1.99 34.28
CA GLU A 656 -14.79 1.84 35.61
C GLU A 656 -16.31 2.01 35.56
N ILE A 657 -16.77 3.00 34.79
CA ILE A 657 -18.19 3.24 34.54
C ILE A 657 -18.83 2.03 33.84
N ALA A 658 -18.15 1.46 32.84
CA ALA A 658 -18.62 0.28 32.13
C ALA A 658 -18.71 -0.95 33.05
N TYR A 659 -17.73 -1.14 33.92
CA TYR A 659 -17.74 -2.20 34.92
C TYR A 659 -18.94 -2.04 35.87
N GLU A 660 -19.09 -0.86 36.48
CA GLU A 660 -20.15 -0.61 37.46
C GLU A 660 -21.55 -0.69 36.83
N ALA A 661 -21.68 -0.26 35.57
CA ALA A 661 -22.90 -0.35 34.80
C ALA A 661 -23.34 -1.81 34.54
N LEU A 662 -22.40 -2.71 34.21
CA LEU A 662 -22.70 -4.11 33.91
C LEU A 662 -22.87 -4.96 35.19
N PHE A 663 -22.01 -4.77 36.19
CA PHE A 663 -21.95 -5.64 37.37
C PHE A 663 -22.69 -5.08 38.60
N ASN A 664 -23.14 -3.82 38.56
CA ASN A 664 -23.87 -3.15 39.64
C ASN A 664 -23.09 -3.08 40.97
N HIS A 665 -21.78 -2.89 40.89
CA HIS A 665 -20.90 -2.51 42.00
C HIS A 665 -19.59 -1.92 41.46
N ALA A 666 -18.88 -1.17 42.29
CA ALA A 666 -17.57 -0.63 41.93
C ALA A 666 -16.52 -1.75 41.78
N PRO A 667 -15.57 -1.63 40.83
CA PRO A 667 -14.47 -2.58 40.69
C PRO A 667 -13.44 -2.45 41.82
N ASP A 668 -12.82 -3.57 42.19
CA ASP A 668 -11.49 -3.55 42.82
C ASP A 668 -10.38 -3.62 41.74
N ALA A 669 -9.12 -3.50 42.16
CA ALA A 669 -8.00 -3.48 41.22
C ALA A 669 -7.85 -4.78 40.39
N ILE A 670 -8.22 -5.93 40.96
CA ILE A 670 -8.12 -7.22 40.28
C ILE A 670 -9.27 -7.37 39.28
N GLY A 671 -10.50 -7.07 39.71
CA GLY A 671 -11.69 -7.12 38.89
C GLY A 671 -11.61 -6.15 37.70
N LEU A 672 -11.03 -4.97 37.89
CA LEU A 672 -10.81 -4.01 36.79
C LEU A 672 -9.81 -4.56 35.76
N ARG A 673 -8.71 -5.18 36.22
CA ARG A 673 -7.73 -5.83 35.33
C ARG A 673 -8.34 -7.01 34.56
N GLU A 674 -9.11 -7.86 35.24
CA GLU A 674 -9.84 -8.96 34.62
C GLU A 674 -10.83 -8.46 33.55
N PHE A 675 -11.56 -7.38 33.85
CA PHE A 675 -12.51 -6.78 32.91
C PHE A 675 -11.82 -6.13 31.70
N ASN A 676 -10.71 -5.41 31.89
CA ASN A 676 -9.91 -4.86 30.79
C ASN A 676 -9.40 -5.97 29.85
N ALA A 677 -8.90 -7.06 30.41
CA ALA A 677 -8.48 -8.21 29.61
C ALA A 677 -9.63 -8.76 28.76
N LEU A 678 -10.84 -8.88 29.30
CA LEU A 678 -12.01 -9.34 28.54
C LEU A 678 -12.36 -8.41 27.36
N LEU A 679 -12.35 -7.11 27.59
CA LEU A 679 -12.65 -6.13 26.54
C LEU A 679 -11.57 -6.13 25.46
N ALA A 680 -10.29 -6.18 25.83
CA ALA A 680 -9.17 -6.20 24.89
C ALA A 680 -9.16 -7.46 24.01
N LEU A 681 -9.34 -8.64 24.62
CA LEU A 681 -9.36 -9.92 23.91
C LEU A 681 -10.50 -10.02 22.88
N THR A 682 -11.57 -9.28 23.11
CA THR A 682 -12.75 -9.29 22.25
C THR A 682 -12.72 -8.21 21.18
N LEU A 683 -11.72 -7.30 21.16
CA LEU A 683 -11.58 -6.25 20.14
C LEU A 683 -11.61 -6.82 18.72
N THR A 684 -10.74 -7.80 18.43
CA THR A 684 -10.67 -8.42 17.10
C THR A 684 -10.35 -9.91 17.19
N ASN A 685 -10.81 -10.66 16.19
CA ASN A 685 -10.37 -12.02 15.91
C ASN A 685 -10.13 -12.16 14.39
N GLY A 686 -9.61 -11.08 13.80
CA GLY A 686 -9.34 -10.96 12.37
C GLY A 686 -10.54 -10.58 11.50
N PRO A 687 -10.26 -10.24 10.23
CA PRO A 687 -11.25 -9.71 9.28
C PRO A 687 -12.25 -10.75 8.77
N GLY A 688 -11.98 -12.04 8.99
CA GLY A 688 -12.80 -13.14 8.50
C GLY A 688 -14.02 -13.47 9.37
N THR A 689 -14.14 -12.84 10.56
CA THR A 689 -15.23 -13.10 11.52
C THR A 689 -16.59 -12.66 11.00
N LEU A 690 -17.67 -13.33 11.42
CA LEU A 690 -19.04 -12.97 11.00
C LEU A 690 -19.41 -11.54 11.43
N SER A 691 -18.97 -11.12 12.62
CA SER A 691 -19.14 -9.75 13.13
C SER A 691 -18.47 -8.71 12.22
N ALA A 692 -17.21 -8.93 11.82
CA ALA A 692 -16.52 -8.02 10.90
C ALA A 692 -17.15 -8.04 9.51
N LYS A 693 -17.50 -9.23 8.98
CA LYS A 693 -18.13 -9.36 7.66
C LYS A 693 -19.47 -8.65 7.57
N GLY A 694 -20.33 -8.78 8.58
CA GLY A 694 -21.63 -8.09 8.59
C GLY A 694 -21.49 -6.56 8.56
N ALA A 695 -20.54 -6.03 9.32
CA ALA A 695 -20.24 -4.59 9.28
C ALA A 695 -19.70 -4.16 7.90
N LYS A 696 -18.76 -4.93 7.34
CA LYS A 696 -18.16 -4.66 6.03
C LYS A 696 -19.16 -4.72 4.90
N GLU A 697 -20.02 -5.73 4.87
CA GLU A 697 -21.10 -5.86 3.88
C GLU A 697 -22.01 -4.63 3.90
N SER A 698 -22.33 -4.12 5.09
CA SER A 698 -23.08 -2.87 5.24
C SER A 698 -22.32 -1.65 4.70
N VAL A 699 -21.01 -1.56 4.95
CA VAL A 699 -20.15 -0.52 4.37
C VAL A 699 -20.04 -0.63 2.84
N SER A 700 -19.89 -1.84 2.29
CA SER A 700 -19.85 -2.08 0.84
C SER A 700 -21.17 -1.70 0.14
N ALA A 701 -22.28 -1.65 0.89
CA ALA A 701 -23.57 -1.13 0.46
C ALA A 701 -23.74 0.38 0.67
N ARG A 702 -22.68 1.09 1.09
CA ARG A 702 -22.64 2.53 1.39
C ARG A 702 -23.54 2.98 2.55
N ASN A 703 -23.81 2.10 3.51
CA ASN A 703 -24.58 2.48 4.68
C ASN A 703 -23.78 3.39 5.64
N HIS A 704 -24.52 4.18 6.44
CA HIS A 704 -23.95 5.01 7.49
C HIS A 704 -23.42 4.18 8.68
N ILE A 705 -22.64 4.82 9.55
CA ILE A 705 -21.91 4.17 10.66
C ILE A 705 -22.83 3.35 11.56
N SER A 706 -23.96 3.91 12.01
CA SER A 706 -24.92 3.20 12.88
C SER A 706 -25.46 1.92 12.23
N THR A 707 -25.83 1.97 10.95
CA THR A 707 -26.29 0.83 10.17
C THR A 707 -25.17 -0.20 9.93
N ALA A 708 -23.91 0.23 9.83
CA ALA A 708 -22.78 -0.69 9.77
C ALA A 708 -22.58 -1.45 11.09
N PHE A 709 -22.75 -0.77 12.24
CA PHE A 709 -22.79 -1.43 13.55
C PHE A 709 -23.98 -2.39 13.68
N MET A 710 -25.14 -2.07 13.12
CA MET A 710 -26.25 -3.02 13.06
C MET A 710 -25.88 -4.28 12.29
N GLY A 711 -25.20 -4.17 11.14
CA GLY A 711 -24.71 -5.32 10.38
C GLY A 711 -23.77 -6.21 11.20
N PHE A 712 -22.93 -5.62 12.05
CA PHE A 712 -22.17 -6.35 13.06
C PHE A 712 -23.10 -7.11 14.04
N LEU A 713 -24.05 -6.42 14.67
CA LEU A 713 -24.91 -6.99 15.70
C LEU A 713 -25.84 -8.09 15.16
N THR A 714 -26.37 -7.95 13.95
CA THR A 714 -27.21 -8.97 13.30
C THR A 714 -26.42 -10.21 12.89
N ASN A 715 -25.10 -10.10 12.75
CA ASN A 715 -24.20 -11.22 12.45
C ASN A 715 -23.48 -11.76 13.69
N THR A 716 -23.97 -11.41 14.89
CA THR A 716 -23.60 -12.04 16.16
C THR A 716 -24.79 -12.79 16.75
N GLY A 717 -24.51 -13.83 17.54
CA GLY A 717 -25.55 -14.66 18.17
C GLY A 717 -24.97 -15.92 18.79
N LEU A 718 -25.81 -16.91 19.06
CA LEU A 718 -25.41 -18.16 19.74
C LEU A 718 -24.20 -18.85 19.09
N SER A 719 -24.13 -18.87 17.76
CA SER A 719 -23.02 -19.49 17.01
C SER A 719 -21.78 -18.60 16.86
N HIS A 720 -21.87 -17.29 17.09
CA HIS A 720 -20.76 -16.34 16.96
C HIS A 720 -20.83 -15.28 18.06
N GLY A 721 -20.06 -15.50 19.13
CA GLY A 721 -20.06 -14.69 20.35
C GLY A 721 -20.90 -15.27 21.49
N GLY A 722 -21.86 -16.16 21.20
CA GLY A 722 -22.77 -16.72 22.21
C GLY A 722 -22.31 -18.01 22.90
N SER A 723 -21.14 -18.56 22.59
CA SER A 723 -20.62 -19.73 23.33
C SER A 723 -20.42 -19.42 24.83
N GLY A 724 -20.09 -18.17 25.16
CA GLY A 724 -20.00 -17.72 26.56
C GLY A 724 -21.34 -17.73 27.29
N TYR A 725 -22.44 -17.39 26.59
CA TYR A 725 -23.80 -17.43 27.13
C TYR A 725 -24.16 -18.86 27.57
N GLU A 726 -23.99 -19.84 26.68
CA GLU A 726 -24.27 -21.25 26.99
C GLU A 726 -23.32 -21.81 28.06
N ALA A 727 -22.07 -21.33 28.10
CA ALA A 727 -21.08 -21.75 29.09
C ALA A 727 -21.43 -21.30 30.50
N VAL A 728 -21.97 -20.09 30.70
CA VAL A 728 -22.42 -19.63 32.02
C VAL A 728 -23.50 -20.55 32.56
N GLN A 729 -24.51 -20.88 31.75
CA GLN A 729 -25.55 -21.83 32.16
C GLN A 729 -24.97 -23.21 32.50
N TYR A 730 -24.10 -23.75 31.64
CA TYR A 730 -23.47 -25.05 31.86
C TYR A 730 -22.66 -25.09 33.17
N LEU A 731 -21.95 -24.02 33.51
CA LEU A 731 -21.17 -23.93 34.75
C LEU A 731 -22.09 -23.86 35.98
N LEU A 732 -23.14 -23.04 35.96
CA LEU A 732 -24.12 -22.95 37.06
C LEU A 732 -24.78 -24.31 37.32
N GLU A 733 -25.21 -25.01 36.25
CA GLU A 733 -25.80 -26.35 36.36
C GLU A 733 -24.79 -27.40 36.87
N SER A 734 -23.52 -27.29 36.45
CA SER A 734 -22.47 -28.23 36.85
C SER A 734 -22.11 -28.09 38.33
N PHE A 735 -22.11 -26.86 38.85
CA PHE A 735 -21.76 -26.56 40.25
C PHE A 735 -22.97 -26.53 41.20
N LYS A 736 -24.18 -26.82 40.72
CA LYS A 736 -25.40 -26.81 41.53
C LYS A 736 -25.29 -27.73 42.75
N GLY A 737 -25.45 -27.17 43.95
CA GLY A 737 -25.29 -27.85 45.24
C GLY A 737 -23.83 -28.05 45.69
N ARG A 738 -22.87 -27.55 44.92
CA ARG A 738 -21.42 -27.53 45.23
C ARG A 738 -20.81 -26.17 44.86
N GLU A 739 -21.57 -25.10 45.05
CA GLU A 739 -21.19 -23.74 44.67
C GLU A 739 -19.95 -23.28 45.47
N PRO A 740 -18.88 -22.78 44.81
CA PRO A 740 -17.72 -22.25 45.53
C PRO A 740 -18.08 -21.00 46.33
N GLU A 741 -17.50 -20.85 47.52
CA GLU A 741 -17.70 -19.62 48.30
C GLU A 741 -17.07 -18.41 47.62
N ASP A 742 -15.80 -18.57 47.21
CA ASP A 742 -15.02 -17.64 46.40
C ASP A 742 -14.53 -18.36 45.14
N PRO A 743 -14.90 -17.90 43.92
CA PRO A 743 -14.40 -18.46 42.68
C PRO A 743 -12.89 -18.34 42.48
N ALA A 744 -12.19 -17.48 43.23
CA ALA A 744 -10.73 -17.41 43.20
C ALA A 744 -10.06 -18.55 43.98
N ASP A 745 -10.77 -19.23 44.89
CA ASP A 745 -10.22 -20.31 45.70
C ASP A 745 -10.05 -21.61 44.91
N ILE A 746 -8.79 -21.97 44.67
CA ILE A 746 -8.38 -23.21 43.98
C ILE A 746 -7.70 -24.21 44.93
N SER A 747 -7.83 -24.04 46.25
CA SER A 747 -7.13 -24.84 47.27
C SER A 747 -7.54 -26.32 47.32
N ARG A 748 -8.67 -26.70 46.71
CA ARG A 748 -9.24 -28.06 46.72
C ARG A 748 -9.29 -28.70 45.32
N PRO A 749 -8.14 -28.93 44.65
CA PRO A 749 -8.12 -29.45 43.27
C PRO A 749 -8.73 -30.86 43.13
N GLY A 750 -8.73 -31.67 44.20
CA GLY A 750 -9.35 -32.99 44.20
C GLY A 750 -10.87 -32.95 43.94
N ALA A 751 -11.58 -32.05 44.62
CA ALA A 751 -13.02 -31.89 44.47
C ALA A 751 -13.41 -31.41 43.06
N ILE A 752 -12.59 -30.55 42.46
CA ILE A 752 -12.78 -30.07 41.08
C ILE A 752 -12.63 -31.22 40.08
N ARG A 753 -11.60 -32.07 40.24
CA ARG A 753 -11.38 -33.24 39.38
C ARG A 753 -12.49 -34.28 39.51
N GLU A 754 -13.00 -34.50 40.72
CA GLU A 754 -14.13 -35.39 40.96
C GLU A 754 -15.39 -34.89 40.23
N LEU A 755 -15.72 -33.60 40.39
CA LEU A 755 -16.86 -32.98 39.70
C LEU A 755 -16.72 -33.07 38.18
N ALA A 756 -15.52 -32.79 37.65
CA ALA A 756 -15.22 -32.90 36.22
C ALA A 756 -15.44 -34.34 35.70
N ARG A 757 -15.02 -35.35 36.47
CA ARG A 757 -15.23 -36.77 36.13
C ARG A 757 -16.71 -37.15 36.12
N GLU A 758 -17.48 -36.71 37.12
CA GLU A 758 -18.94 -36.92 37.16
C GLU A 758 -19.63 -36.34 35.92
N ARG A 759 -19.30 -35.09 35.55
CA ARG A 759 -19.88 -34.43 34.36
C ARG A 759 -19.45 -35.11 33.06
N ALA A 760 -18.22 -35.59 32.98
CA ALA A 760 -17.74 -36.34 31.82
C ALA A 760 -18.48 -37.67 31.62
N LEU A 761 -18.77 -38.40 32.70
CA LEU A 761 -19.58 -39.63 32.67
C LEU A 761 -21.03 -39.33 32.24
N ALA A 762 -21.65 -38.32 32.84
CA ALA A 762 -23.01 -37.91 32.46
C ALA A 762 -23.12 -37.52 30.98
N PHE A 763 -22.10 -36.82 30.45
CA PHE A 763 -22.06 -36.48 29.03
C PHE A 763 -21.89 -37.70 28.12
N LYS A 764 -21.11 -38.70 28.54
CA LYS A 764 -20.95 -39.97 27.82
C LYS A 764 -22.30 -40.69 27.70
N GLU A 765 -23.00 -40.85 28.83
CA GLU A 765 -24.31 -41.50 28.87
C GLU A 765 -25.34 -40.76 27.99
N TYR A 766 -25.40 -39.43 28.09
CA TYR A 766 -26.25 -38.60 27.24
C TYR A 766 -25.96 -38.81 25.75
N LYS A 767 -24.68 -38.79 25.36
CA LYS A 767 -24.26 -38.97 23.96
C LYS A 767 -24.57 -40.36 23.43
N GLU A 768 -24.40 -41.40 24.25
CA GLU A 768 -24.77 -42.78 23.90
C GLU A 768 -26.29 -42.91 23.71
N ALA A 769 -27.09 -42.32 24.60
CA ALA A 769 -28.54 -42.31 24.50
C ALA A 769 -29.04 -41.59 23.23
N GLU A 770 -28.47 -40.44 22.88
CA GLU A 770 -28.86 -39.69 21.67
C GLU A 770 -28.47 -40.43 20.38
N LYS A 771 -27.33 -41.16 20.37
CA LYS A 771 -26.97 -42.04 19.26
C LYS A 771 -27.97 -43.17 19.07
N VAL A 772 -28.43 -43.79 20.16
CA VAL A 772 -29.47 -44.83 20.13
C VAL A 772 -30.79 -44.28 19.56
N ARG A 773 -31.11 -43.01 19.85
CA ARG A 773 -32.28 -42.29 19.30
C ARG A 773 -32.14 -41.87 17.84
N GLY A 774 -31.03 -42.19 17.18
CA GLY A 774 -30.79 -41.85 15.78
C GLY A 774 -30.46 -40.36 15.54
N ALA A 775 -30.12 -39.60 16.58
CA ALA A 775 -29.75 -38.20 16.43
C ALA A 775 -28.42 -38.06 15.66
N THR A 776 -28.44 -37.41 14.51
CA THR A 776 -27.23 -37.13 13.71
C THR A 776 -26.36 -36.02 14.30
N ARG A 777 -26.92 -35.18 15.19
CA ARG A 777 -26.20 -34.16 15.98
C ARG A 777 -26.75 -34.14 17.41
N TYR A 778 -25.85 -34.19 18.40
CA TYR A 778 -26.17 -34.07 19.83
C TYR A 778 -25.63 -32.74 20.38
N LYS A 779 -26.19 -32.25 21.50
CA LYS A 779 -25.74 -31.01 22.15
C LYS A 779 -24.29 -31.18 22.63
N ARG A 780 -23.41 -30.25 22.27
CA ARG A 780 -22.01 -30.26 22.70
C ARG A 780 -21.84 -29.48 23.99
N ILE A 781 -20.81 -29.81 24.76
CA ILE A 781 -20.39 -28.96 25.88
C ILE A 781 -19.81 -27.67 25.28
N PRO A 782 -20.25 -26.48 25.74
CA PRO A 782 -19.78 -25.20 25.23
C PRO A 782 -18.29 -24.99 25.53
N CYS A 783 -17.65 -24.13 24.73
CA CYS A 783 -16.26 -23.67 24.95
C CYS A 783 -15.11 -24.71 24.90
N ILE A 784 -15.37 -25.97 24.55
CA ILE A 784 -14.32 -27.02 24.50
C ILE A 784 -14.01 -27.60 23.11
N ASN A 785 -14.52 -27.00 22.01
CA ASN A 785 -14.58 -27.63 20.68
C ASN A 785 -13.71 -26.98 19.56
N HIS A 786 -12.61 -26.28 19.87
CA HIS A 786 -11.72 -25.63 18.87
C HIS A 786 -10.71 -26.66 18.25
N PRO A 787 -10.05 -26.40 17.08
CA PRO A 787 -9.70 -27.44 16.11
C PRO A 787 -8.70 -28.48 16.62
N VAL A 788 -8.99 -29.71 16.18
CA VAL A 788 -8.55 -31.00 16.74
C VAL A 788 -7.26 -31.46 16.05
N PHE A 789 -6.12 -31.43 16.76
CA PHE A 789 -4.98 -32.25 16.36
C PHE A 789 -5.24 -33.70 16.77
N LYS A 790 -5.31 -34.62 15.81
CA LYS A 790 -5.52 -36.05 16.08
C LYS A 790 -4.30 -36.64 16.81
N GLY A 791 -4.52 -37.40 17.90
CA GLY A 791 -3.49 -38.28 18.50
C GLY A 791 -2.81 -37.82 19.80
N LYS A 792 -3.30 -36.80 20.52
CA LYS A 792 -2.79 -36.38 21.84
C LYS A 792 -3.85 -36.52 22.94
N ARG A 793 -3.44 -36.65 24.21
CA ARG A 793 -4.35 -36.78 25.38
C ARG A 793 -5.16 -35.51 25.66
N VAL A 794 -4.53 -34.34 25.50
CA VAL A 794 -5.13 -33.00 25.67
C VAL A 794 -4.61 -32.11 24.56
N ASN A 795 -5.47 -31.23 24.03
CA ASN A 795 -5.10 -30.20 23.07
C ASN A 795 -5.11 -28.85 23.80
N THR A 796 -4.31 -27.90 23.34
CA THR A 796 -4.19 -26.58 23.96
C THR A 796 -4.48 -25.53 22.91
N ASP A 797 -5.40 -24.60 23.20
CA ASP A 797 -5.57 -23.40 22.40
C ASP A 797 -4.43 -22.44 22.76
N PRO A 798 -3.54 -22.07 21.81
CA PRO A 798 -2.40 -21.20 22.10
C PRO A 798 -2.81 -19.85 22.72
N ARG A 799 -4.00 -19.35 22.36
CA ARG A 799 -4.53 -18.07 22.87
C ARG A 799 -4.92 -18.19 24.33
N GLU A 800 -5.65 -19.24 24.68
CA GLU A 800 -6.07 -19.50 26.06
C GLU A 800 -4.84 -19.72 26.97
N ALA A 801 -3.87 -20.52 26.52
CA ALA A 801 -2.67 -20.81 27.30
C ALA A 801 -1.84 -19.56 27.58
N TYR A 802 -1.71 -18.66 26.59
CA TYR A 802 -1.02 -17.39 26.74
C TYR A 802 -1.69 -16.53 27.82
N ILE A 803 -3.01 -16.33 27.73
CA ILE A 803 -3.77 -15.48 28.67
C ILE A 803 -3.76 -16.09 30.06
N ARG A 804 -3.93 -17.41 30.17
CA ARG A 804 -3.87 -18.12 31.45
C ARG A 804 -2.53 -17.93 32.13
N LYS A 805 -1.43 -18.00 31.37
CA LYS A 805 -0.09 -17.72 31.89
C LYS A 805 0.00 -16.30 32.43
N HIS A 806 -0.39 -15.31 31.61
CA HIS A 806 -0.30 -13.90 31.97
C HIS A 806 -1.15 -13.53 33.20
N LEU A 807 -2.41 -14.00 33.27
CA LEU A 807 -3.27 -13.76 34.43
C LEU A 807 -2.79 -14.45 35.71
N ARG A 808 -2.20 -15.66 35.59
CA ARG A 808 -1.59 -16.35 36.73
C ARG A 808 -0.36 -15.63 37.26
N GLU A 809 0.48 -15.09 36.38
CA GLU A 809 1.62 -14.24 36.78
C GLU A 809 1.16 -12.99 37.54
N ALA A 810 -0.04 -12.49 37.22
CA ALA A 810 -0.70 -11.40 37.95
C ALA A 810 -1.46 -11.84 39.22
N GLY A 811 -1.34 -13.12 39.65
CA GLY A 811 -1.99 -13.65 40.84
C GLY A 811 -3.50 -13.94 40.70
N VAL A 812 -4.02 -13.98 39.47
CA VAL A 812 -5.45 -14.20 39.21
C VAL A 812 -5.74 -15.69 39.03
N THR A 813 -6.63 -16.21 39.86
CA THR A 813 -7.10 -17.61 39.83
C THR A 813 -8.63 -17.68 39.63
N ASN A 814 -9.09 -18.83 39.11
CA ASN A 814 -10.50 -19.08 38.83
C ASN A 814 -10.83 -20.58 38.84
N VAL A 815 -11.69 -21.01 39.75
CA VAL A 815 -12.11 -22.41 39.96
C VAL A 815 -12.85 -22.99 38.75
N PHE A 816 -13.67 -22.19 38.05
CA PHE A 816 -14.40 -22.63 36.85
C PHE A 816 -13.45 -22.90 35.68
N TRP A 817 -12.35 -22.14 35.61
CA TRP A 817 -11.31 -22.35 34.62
C TRP A 817 -10.56 -23.67 34.87
N GLU A 818 -10.19 -23.94 36.12
CA GLU A 818 -9.58 -25.23 36.51
C GLU A 818 -10.53 -26.42 36.26
N PHE A 819 -11.83 -26.22 36.48
CA PHE A 819 -12.86 -27.21 36.16
C PHE A 819 -12.89 -27.55 34.66
N TYR A 820 -12.87 -26.56 33.76
CA TYR A 820 -12.84 -26.83 32.31
C TYR A 820 -11.61 -27.63 31.87
N HIS A 821 -10.43 -27.33 32.44
CA HIS A 821 -9.21 -28.10 32.17
C HIS A 821 -9.33 -29.55 32.67
N ALA A 822 -9.82 -29.74 33.89
CA ALA A 822 -10.07 -31.07 34.44
C ALA A 822 -11.15 -31.85 33.65
N LEU A 823 -12.16 -31.15 33.13
CA LEU A 823 -13.25 -31.73 32.34
C LEU A 823 -12.76 -32.26 30.99
N VAL A 824 -11.92 -31.50 30.29
CA VAL A 824 -11.32 -31.93 29.01
C VAL A 824 -10.49 -33.20 29.20
N GLU A 825 -9.69 -33.28 30.26
CA GLU A 825 -8.94 -34.49 30.63
C GLU A 825 -9.87 -35.65 30.95
N ALA A 826 -10.89 -35.42 31.78
CA ALA A 826 -11.84 -36.45 32.19
C ALA A 826 -12.63 -37.03 31.00
N LEU A 827 -13.06 -36.20 30.05
CA LEU A 827 -13.79 -36.62 28.84
C LEU A 827 -12.99 -37.62 27.99
N TYR A 828 -11.67 -37.45 27.93
CA TYR A 828 -10.77 -38.41 27.30
C TYR A 828 -10.65 -39.68 28.14
N ASP A 829 -10.35 -39.54 29.43
CA ASP A 829 -10.09 -40.67 30.33
C ASP A 829 -11.31 -41.61 30.48
N VAL A 830 -12.55 -41.10 30.43
CA VAL A 830 -13.78 -41.93 30.48
C VAL A 830 -14.21 -42.48 29.12
N GLY A 831 -13.52 -42.08 28.03
CA GLY A 831 -13.83 -42.48 26.66
C GLY A 831 -15.11 -41.85 26.10
N ALA A 832 -15.52 -40.67 26.58
CA ALA A 832 -16.72 -39.97 26.07
C ALA A 832 -16.55 -39.49 24.62
N THR A 833 -15.30 -39.28 24.19
CA THR A 833 -14.94 -38.84 22.84
C THR A 833 -13.60 -39.42 22.41
N SER A 834 -13.43 -39.66 21.11
CA SER A 834 -12.13 -39.96 20.49
C SER A 834 -11.43 -38.69 19.97
N ASN A 835 -12.11 -37.52 20.03
CA ASN A 835 -11.55 -36.23 19.64
C ASN A 835 -10.83 -35.60 20.83
N VAL A 836 -9.70 -34.95 20.55
CA VAL A 836 -8.94 -34.19 21.55
C VAL A 836 -9.57 -32.81 21.70
N TYR A 837 -10.14 -32.52 22.87
CA TYR A 837 -10.72 -31.22 23.20
C TYR A 837 -9.65 -30.27 23.76
N CYS A 838 -9.94 -28.97 23.68
CA CYS A 838 -9.17 -27.89 24.32
C CYS A 838 -10.12 -26.85 24.89
N VAL A 839 -9.72 -26.17 25.96
CA VAL A 839 -10.42 -24.99 26.47
C VAL A 839 -10.16 -23.83 25.51
N ASN A 840 -11.22 -23.24 24.94
CA ASN A 840 -11.09 -22.16 23.97
C ASN A 840 -11.14 -20.76 24.64
N ILE A 841 -10.95 -19.72 23.83
CA ILE A 841 -11.01 -18.32 24.29
C ILE A 841 -12.39 -17.91 24.85
N ASP A 842 -13.48 -18.47 24.31
CA ASP A 842 -14.84 -18.18 24.81
C ASP A 842 -15.05 -18.73 26.23
N ALA A 843 -14.33 -19.79 26.62
CA ALA A 843 -14.30 -20.28 27.98
C ALA A 843 -13.73 -19.23 28.94
N VAL A 844 -12.64 -18.56 28.53
CA VAL A 844 -11.99 -17.50 29.31
C VAL A 844 -12.97 -16.35 29.57
N ILE A 845 -13.71 -15.94 28.54
CA ILE A 845 -14.75 -14.91 28.67
C ILE A 845 -15.82 -15.35 29.67
N ALA A 846 -16.31 -16.58 29.55
CA ALA A 846 -17.36 -17.10 30.42
C ALA A 846 -16.92 -17.19 31.89
N VAL A 847 -15.76 -17.79 32.17
CA VAL A 847 -15.30 -18.04 33.54
C VAL A 847 -14.94 -16.75 34.28
N ILE A 848 -14.31 -15.79 33.61
CA ILE A 848 -13.98 -14.50 34.22
C ILE A 848 -15.26 -13.70 34.46
N SER A 849 -16.16 -13.60 33.47
CA SER A 849 -17.44 -12.92 33.64
C SER A 849 -18.23 -13.52 34.81
N LEU A 850 -18.29 -14.85 34.90
CA LEU A 850 -18.97 -15.57 35.98
C LEU A 850 -18.39 -15.23 37.36
N LYS A 851 -17.06 -15.15 37.47
CA LYS A 851 -16.38 -14.74 38.70
C LYS A 851 -16.75 -13.30 39.11
N LEU A 852 -16.73 -12.36 38.17
CA LEU A 852 -17.08 -10.95 38.44
C LEU A 852 -18.54 -10.80 38.91
N MET A 853 -19.45 -11.65 38.42
CA MET A 853 -20.88 -11.64 38.80
C MET A 853 -21.20 -12.45 40.05
N TRP A 854 -20.26 -13.23 40.57
CA TRP A 854 -20.53 -14.25 41.58
C TRP A 854 -21.09 -13.68 42.89
N LYS A 855 -20.45 -12.62 43.40
CA LYS A 855 -20.88 -11.97 44.65
C LYS A 855 -22.27 -11.33 44.52
N PRO A 856 -22.57 -10.50 43.50
CA PRO A 856 -23.92 -10.00 43.26
C PRO A 856 -24.99 -11.08 43.15
N TRP A 857 -24.68 -12.20 42.49
CA TRP A 857 -25.60 -13.32 42.35
C TRP A 857 -25.89 -14.01 43.71
N ARG A 858 -24.85 -14.32 44.50
CA ARG A 858 -25.02 -14.91 45.85
C ARG A 858 -25.81 -14.02 46.81
N GLU A 859 -25.71 -12.70 46.65
CA GLU A 859 -26.45 -11.72 47.43
C GLU A 859 -27.90 -11.50 46.92
N GLY A 860 -28.33 -12.21 45.87
CA GLY A 860 -29.67 -12.09 45.29
C GLY A 860 -29.90 -10.80 44.48
N ARG A 861 -28.83 -10.06 44.17
CA ARG A 861 -28.88 -8.81 43.39
C ARG A 861 -28.91 -9.04 41.87
N MET A 862 -28.69 -10.27 41.42
CA MET A 862 -28.62 -10.66 40.00
C MET A 862 -29.25 -12.03 39.78
N LYS A 863 -30.00 -12.21 38.68
CA LYS A 863 -30.60 -13.50 38.30
C LYS A 863 -29.68 -14.28 37.37
N GLU A 864 -29.87 -15.60 37.27
CA GLU A 864 -29.09 -16.45 36.34
C GLU A 864 -29.21 -16.03 34.87
N GLN A 865 -30.37 -15.49 34.47
CA GLN A 865 -30.57 -14.95 33.13
C GLN A 865 -29.70 -13.71 32.88
N ASP A 866 -29.62 -12.81 33.86
CA ASP A 866 -28.79 -11.60 33.77
C ASP A 866 -27.31 -11.98 33.60
N MET A 867 -26.87 -13.05 34.26
CA MET A 867 -25.49 -13.55 34.15
C MET A 867 -25.16 -14.06 32.75
N GLN A 868 -26.10 -14.80 32.13
CA GLN A 868 -25.92 -15.28 30.76
C GLN A 868 -25.86 -14.10 29.77
N ASP A 869 -26.78 -13.14 29.91
CA ASP A 869 -26.84 -11.94 29.05
C ASP A 869 -25.57 -11.09 29.18
N ILE A 870 -25.09 -10.85 30.40
CA ILE A 870 -23.85 -10.07 30.64
C ILE A 870 -22.65 -10.73 29.98
N GLY A 871 -22.52 -12.06 30.05
CA GLY A 871 -21.43 -12.78 29.37
C GLY A 871 -21.39 -12.52 27.86
N PHE A 872 -22.57 -12.44 27.22
CA PHE A 872 -22.66 -12.08 25.80
C PHE A 872 -22.44 -10.57 25.57
N LEU A 873 -22.95 -9.71 26.45
CA LEU A 873 -22.78 -8.26 26.36
C LEU A 873 -21.32 -7.81 26.49
N VAL A 874 -20.52 -8.45 27.35
CA VAL A 874 -19.08 -8.16 27.44
C VAL A 874 -18.37 -8.41 26.12
N PHE A 875 -18.70 -9.51 25.43
CA PHE A 875 -18.20 -9.78 24.08
C PHE A 875 -18.63 -8.69 23.09
N LEU A 876 -19.91 -8.29 23.10
CA LEU A 876 -20.41 -7.27 22.19
C LEU A 876 -19.76 -5.90 22.46
N LEU A 877 -19.56 -5.53 23.72
CA LEU A 877 -18.96 -4.26 24.10
C LEU A 877 -17.50 -4.17 23.61
N GLY A 878 -16.65 -5.13 23.96
CA GLY A 878 -15.26 -5.12 23.49
C GLY A 878 -15.18 -5.20 21.96
N ARG A 879 -16.00 -6.04 21.32
CA ARG A 879 -16.06 -6.15 19.85
C ARG A 879 -16.51 -4.85 19.18
N THR A 880 -17.34 -4.03 19.80
CA THR A 880 -17.83 -2.76 19.23
C THR A 880 -16.68 -1.81 18.92
N ALA A 881 -15.68 -1.68 19.81
CA ALA A 881 -14.52 -0.83 19.57
C ALA A 881 -13.67 -1.32 18.38
N GLY A 882 -13.38 -2.62 18.30
CA GLY A 882 -12.65 -3.17 17.16
C GLY A 882 -13.43 -3.17 15.84
N ILE A 883 -14.77 -3.28 15.88
CA ILE A 883 -15.63 -3.11 14.70
C ILE A 883 -15.61 -1.66 14.20
N ALA A 884 -15.46 -0.67 15.09
CA ALA A 884 -15.24 0.71 14.67
C ALA A 884 -14.02 0.82 13.74
N ALA A 885 -12.93 0.12 14.06
CA ALA A 885 -11.74 0.05 13.23
C ALA A 885 -12.01 -0.60 11.87
N GLU A 886 -12.72 -1.73 11.84
CA GLU A 886 -13.08 -2.43 10.59
C GLU A 886 -13.98 -1.59 9.69
N ILE A 887 -14.95 -0.87 10.26
CA ILE A 887 -15.83 0.04 9.53
C ILE A 887 -15.03 1.22 8.97
N ALA A 888 -14.18 1.86 9.79
CA ALA A 888 -13.37 3.00 9.37
C ALA A 888 -12.37 2.63 8.26
N ASP A 889 -11.71 1.48 8.40
CA ASP A 889 -10.77 0.97 7.41
C ASP A 889 -11.48 0.61 6.10
N HIS A 890 -12.63 -0.08 6.14
CA HIS A 890 -13.39 -0.42 4.93
C HIS A 890 -13.98 0.83 4.25
N ARG A 891 -14.45 1.83 5.00
CA ARG A 891 -14.92 3.10 4.40
C ARG A 891 -13.80 3.81 3.65
N SER A 892 -12.57 3.75 4.16
CA SER A 892 -11.41 4.44 3.57
C SER A 892 -10.72 3.64 2.45
N ARG A 893 -10.66 2.30 2.58
CA ARG A 893 -9.93 1.40 1.66
C ARG A 893 -10.81 0.47 0.84
N GLY A 894 -12.00 0.11 1.30
CA GLY A 894 -12.84 -0.90 0.65
C GLY A 894 -13.46 -0.39 -0.64
N GLN A 895 -13.77 -1.28 -1.57
CA GLN A 895 -14.51 -0.95 -2.79
C GLN A 895 -16.01 -1.18 -2.57
N ASP A 896 -16.85 -0.49 -3.34
CA ASP A 896 -18.29 -0.74 -3.27
C ASP A 896 -18.61 -2.14 -3.82
N MET A 897 -19.60 -2.81 -3.24
CA MET A 897 -20.03 -4.16 -3.64
C MET A 897 -18.92 -5.24 -3.61
N ASP A 898 -17.82 -5.01 -2.90
CA ASP A 898 -16.66 -5.90 -2.87
C ASP A 898 -16.86 -7.17 -2.03
N CYS A 899 -17.77 -7.14 -1.05
CA CYS A 899 -18.14 -8.30 -0.24
C CYS A 899 -19.05 -9.34 -0.95
N ARG A 900 -19.44 -9.12 -2.21
CA ARG A 900 -20.24 -10.09 -2.96
C ARG A 900 -19.53 -11.43 -3.12
N THR A 901 -20.29 -12.52 -2.99
CA THR A 901 -19.84 -13.85 -3.36
C THR A 901 -19.80 -14.01 -4.87
N PRO A 902 -18.65 -14.32 -5.49
CA PRO A 902 -18.57 -14.66 -6.90
C PRO A 902 -19.54 -15.78 -7.25
N LEU A 903 -20.22 -15.67 -8.39
CA LEU A 903 -21.19 -16.66 -8.85
C LEU A 903 -20.58 -18.08 -8.91
N LYS A 904 -19.30 -18.20 -9.28
CA LYS A 904 -18.55 -19.47 -9.30
C LYS A 904 -18.39 -20.15 -7.93
N GLU A 905 -18.52 -19.40 -6.83
CA GLU A 905 -18.48 -19.92 -5.45
C GLU A 905 -19.88 -20.26 -4.93
N THR A 906 -20.93 -19.91 -5.68
CA THR A 906 -22.31 -20.25 -5.33
C THR A 906 -22.73 -21.53 -6.05
N ARG A 907 -23.59 -22.33 -5.42
CA ARG A 907 -24.21 -23.51 -6.04
C ARG A 907 -25.72 -23.46 -5.85
N TYR A 908 -26.46 -23.82 -6.88
CA TYR A 908 -27.88 -24.12 -6.76
C TYR A 908 -28.03 -25.50 -6.13
N VAL A 909 -28.77 -25.59 -5.03
CA VAL A 909 -29.13 -26.87 -4.39
C VAL A 909 -30.53 -27.19 -4.89
N VAL A 910 -30.63 -28.27 -5.67
CA VAL A 910 -31.90 -28.81 -6.20
C VAL A 910 -32.62 -29.56 -5.10
#